data_AF-A0A4P5WQ36-F1
#
_entry.id   AF-A0A4P5WQ36-F1
#
_cell.length_a   1.000
_cell.length_b   1.000
_cell.length_c   1.000
_cell.angle_alpha   90.00
_cell.angle_beta   90.00
_cell.angle_gamma   90.00
#
_symmetry.space_group_name_H-M   'P 1'
#
loop_
_entity.id
_entity.type
_entity.pdbx_description
1 polymer ?
#
loop_
_entity_poly.entity_id
_entity_poly.type
_entity_poly.pdbx_seq_one_letter_code
_entity_poly.pdbx_strand_id
1 'polypeptide(L)'
;MKPSFACSACGFRFRADARYVGRSVRCPNSACGRPVLLRPAVEQAAAAIRAPAAVGASAAPPVAVRRSAVAAQGRVLSGRSRWWLSVLTVAAICSLSLVVFQGSQLWLSAGSLQAATSETATGNSSPAAPQSPPLTPEQQEQQRLAEAQAALEKTRIDRLEQQVLPYLKQYCFECHGEESQEAGIVVHDLRGPDDFLADFRRWERVYRMINSGVMPPADHTALPAPEQQQSVARILHAELYEFDCRIVRSPGRSTLRRLNRAEYNNTIRDLFGLQITPADKFPQDDVGEGFDNIGDVLNVPPLLMEKYLDAAEEVAGAVVDLRDFSKGIVQTFAADALTNGGEKPTVDDRGYAWLSTNGRLLAKVTVPADGRYVVQVDLTATQAGDDFARAALVVDGQAVHEAEVPGLRREQQFEQTVELTAGEHEIAGEFLNDFYDPEAPERRRDRNLGVRKIVITGPEGGGVDLWHETHRRFVTSRPGEGRSAQQAADGVLRPIMRRAFRRPVTDEEVQRYVTLVERTMAEQSETYDYGVYVALQAVLVSPDFLFRVEADPPADAADRALNSFEVASRLSYFLWSSMPDEELLQLAETGRLLDGDVLQQQARRMLRDPKSEALSRNFAAQWLNLRNLADVRPNPEVYPDFDDALRKSMARETELLFASIVQEDRSIEEFLSADYSFVNERLARHYGLTGVQGEDFVRVSLAGTQRTGVLTHASILTLTSNPGRTSPVKRGKWILENILAEVPPPAPAGVPALEEAGSAAEGMSLREKMELHRRDAACAVCHRILDPLGLGFENFDGVGRWRDEDAGKVVDASGELPGGDRFAGPGELLGILRGRKDRFFQAFTEKMLVYSLGRGLEYYDRCTVEEALRQLKSGGNRFSVVVEAIVTSDAFLRRAGRRELSSGSGSGG
;
A
#
# COMPACT_ATOMS: atom_id res chain seq x y z
N MET A 1 -23.74 18.30 25.50
CA MET A 1 -23.87 18.60 26.95
C MET A 1 -22.98 17.65 27.74
N LYS A 2 -22.19 18.15 28.70
CA LYS A 2 -21.29 17.30 29.50
C LYS A 2 -22.07 16.32 30.39
N PRO A 3 -21.74 15.01 30.43
CA PRO A 3 -22.42 14.04 31.28
C PRO A 3 -22.31 14.37 32.78
N SER A 4 -23.36 14.05 33.54
CA SER A 4 -23.41 14.25 34.99
C SER A 4 -23.00 12.99 35.72
N PHE A 5 -22.12 13.12 36.71
CA PHE A 5 -21.59 12.05 37.56
C PHE A 5 -21.92 12.33 39.02
N ALA A 6 -21.87 11.30 39.87
CA ALA A 6 -22.00 11.42 41.32
C ALA A 6 -20.84 10.71 42.01
N CYS A 7 -20.26 11.35 43.02
CA CYS A 7 -19.27 10.71 43.89
C CYS A 7 -19.91 9.56 44.68
N SER A 8 -19.39 8.35 44.56
CA SER A 8 -19.88 7.19 45.31
C SER A 8 -19.66 7.31 46.82
N ALA A 9 -18.70 8.14 47.26
CA ALA A 9 -18.37 8.31 48.67
C ALA A 9 -19.19 9.40 49.38
N CYS A 10 -19.56 10.50 48.70
CA CYS A 10 -20.25 11.64 49.32
C CYS A 10 -21.51 12.11 48.57
N GLY A 11 -21.86 11.49 47.44
CA GLY A 11 -23.03 11.84 46.65
C GLY A 11 -22.94 13.14 45.84
N PHE A 12 -21.83 13.89 45.94
CA PHE A 12 -21.66 15.16 45.23
C PHE A 12 -21.73 14.98 43.71
N ARG A 13 -22.63 15.72 43.05
CA ARG A 13 -22.84 15.65 41.60
C ARG A 13 -22.02 16.71 40.87
N PHE A 14 -21.32 16.30 39.82
CA PHE A 14 -20.51 17.20 39.00
C PHE A 14 -20.54 16.74 37.54
N ARG A 15 -20.20 17.64 36.62
CA ARG A 15 -20.11 17.34 35.19
C ARG A 15 -18.66 17.24 34.77
N ALA A 16 -18.31 16.18 34.05
CA ALA A 16 -16.99 15.97 33.49
C ALA A 16 -17.12 15.67 31.99
N ASP A 17 -16.03 15.84 31.25
CA ASP A 17 -16.01 15.50 29.82
C ASP A 17 -16.17 13.99 29.61
N ALA A 18 -16.81 13.57 28.52
CA ALA A 18 -17.13 12.16 28.25
C ALA A 18 -15.86 11.29 28.13
N ARG A 19 -14.73 11.87 27.72
CA ARG A 19 -13.41 11.21 27.67
C ARG A 19 -12.87 10.75 29.03
N TYR A 20 -13.45 11.20 30.14
CA TYR A 20 -13.04 10.77 31.50
C TYR A 20 -13.91 9.63 32.06
N VAL A 21 -14.91 9.15 31.31
CA VAL A 21 -15.68 7.95 31.68
C VAL A 21 -14.72 6.75 31.79
N GLY A 22 -14.77 6.02 32.90
CA GLY A 22 -13.86 4.91 33.19
C GLY A 22 -12.58 5.30 33.93
N ARG A 23 -12.31 6.61 34.12
CA ARG A 23 -11.14 7.09 34.87
C ARG A 23 -11.48 7.43 36.33
N SER A 24 -10.51 7.31 37.22
CA SER A 24 -10.62 7.73 38.62
C SER A 24 -10.21 9.19 38.76
N VAL A 25 -11.12 10.06 39.20
CA VAL A 25 -10.86 11.49 39.43
C VAL A 25 -11.04 11.83 40.89
N ARG A 26 -10.27 12.79 41.40
CA ARG A 26 -10.45 13.28 42.78
C ARG A 26 -11.80 14.00 42.88
N CYS A 27 -12.60 13.69 43.89
CA CYS A 27 -13.91 14.33 44.06
C CYS A 27 -13.73 15.85 44.18
N PRO A 28 -14.38 16.67 43.34
CA PRO A 28 -14.22 18.13 43.35
C PRO A 28 -14.82 18.80 44.59
N ASN A 29 -15.55 18.06 45.43
CA ASN A 29 -15.87 18.54 46.77
C ASN A 29 -14.61 18.46 47.64
N SER A 30 -14.06 19.63 47.99
CA SER A 30 -12.84 19.80 48.78
C SER A 30 -12.91 19.12 50.15
N ALA A 31 -14.11 18.93 50.73
CA ALA A 31 -14.29 18.21 51.98
C ALA A 31 -14.22 16.67 51.81
N CYS A 32 -14.39 16.14 50.60
CA CYS A 32 -14.35 14.71 50.33
C CYS A 32 -12.97 14.27 49.83
N GLY A 33 -12.45 14.91 48.78
CA GLY A 33 -11.10 14.65 48.24
C GLY A 33 -10.77 13.22 47.82
N ARG A 34 -11.72 12.28 47.89
CA ARG A 34 -11.50 10.86 47.59
C ARG A 34 -11.52 10.59 46.09
N PRO A 35 -10.75 9.61 45.59
CA PRO A 35 -10.82 9.17 44.21
C PRO A 35 -12.19 8.54 43.90
N VAL A 36 -12.79 8.95 42.79
CA VAL A 36 -14.10 8.51 42.29
C VAL A 36 -13.94 8.00 40.88
N LEU A 37 -14.30 6.74 40.65
CA LEU A 37 -14.41 6.19 39.30
C LEU A 37 -15.64 6.78 38.58
N LEU A 38 -15.43 7.51 37.49
CA LEU A 38 -16.52 8.11 36.72
C LEU A 38 -17.24 7.06 35.88
N ARG A 39 -18.44 6.66 36.29
CA ARG A 39 -19.35 5.83 35.48
C ARG A 39 -20.55 6.65 35.04
N PRO A 40 -21.08 6.46 33.82
CA PRO A 40 -22.27 7.17 33.36
C PRO A 40 -23.45 6.88 34.30
N ALA A 41 -24.23 7.89 34.67
CA ALA A 41 -25.32 7.77 35.64
C ALA A 41 -26.38 6.70 35.27
N VAL A 42 -26.46 6.31 34.00
CA VAL A 42 -27.39 5.29 33.49
C VAL A 42 -27.01 3.87 33.96
N GLU A 43 -25.73 3.58 34.20
CA GLU A 43 -25.28 2.26 34.69
C GLU A 43 -25.36 2.12 36.22
N GLN A 44 -25.32 3.23 36.96
CA GLN A 44 -25.52 3.22 38.42
C GLN A 44 -26.98 2.94 38.80
N ALA A 45 -27.94 3.26 37.93
CA ALA A 45 -29.33 2.85 38.10
C ALA A 45 -29.55 1.35 37.82
N ALA A 46 -28.76 0.74 36.91
CA ALA A 46 -28.84 -0.69 36.60
C ALA A 46 -28.21 -1.59 37.69
N ALA A 47 -27.18 -1.10 38.39
CA ALA A 47 -26.53 -1.81 39.49
C ALA A 47 -27.39 -1.92 40.77
N ALA A 48 -28.42 -1.08 40.93
CA ALA A 48 -29.37 -1.13 42.04
C ALA A 48 -30.51 -2.16 41.84
N ILE A 49 -30.59 -2.83 40.69
CA ILE A 49 -31.70 -3.74 40.31
C ILE A 49 -31.38 -5.22 40.60
N ARG A 50 -30.21 -5.57 41.17
CA ARG A 50 -29.84 -6.95 41.57
C ARG A 50 -29.72 -7.14 43.08
N ALA A 51 -30.71 -6.70 43.85
CA ALA A 51 -30.90 -7.08 45.26
C ALA A 51 -32.30 -7.72 45.44
N PRO A 52 -32.44 -8.84 46.20
CA PRO A 52 -33.70 -9.55 46.31
C PRO A 52 -34.67 -8.88 47.31
N ALA A 53 -35.88 -8.60 46.80
CA ALA A 53 -37.21 -8.50 47.42
C ALA A 53 -37.40 -7.92 48.85
N ALA A 54 -38.17 -6.82 48.92
CA ALA A 54 -39.13 -6.58 50.00
C ALA A 54 -40.45 -6.03 49.41
N VAL A 55 -41.56 -6.54 49.94
CA VAL A 55 -42.95 -6.42 49.51
C VAL A 55 -43.54 -5.03 49.83
N GLY A 56 -44.37 -4.48 48.95
CA GLY A 56 -45.22 -3.31 49.26
C GLY A 56 -46.08 -2.84 48.07
N ALA A 57 -47.40 -2.85 48.25
CA ALA A 57 -48.41 -2.75 47.20
C ALA A 57 -48.80 -1.33 46.75
N SER A 58 -49.23 -1.22 45.49
CA SER A 58 -50.56 -0.73 45.05
C SER A 58 -50.60 0.33 43.94
N ALA A 59 -51.59 0.12 43.06
CA ALA A 59 -52.37 1.08 42.26
C ALA A 59 -51.78 1.77 40.99
N ALA A 60 -51.93 1.07 39.85
CA ALA A 60 -52.59 1.43 38.56
C ALA A 60 -53.21 2.85 38.32
N PRO A 61 -53.69 3.23 37.10
CA PRO A 61 -53.28 2.96 35.69
C PRO A 61 -53.35 4.27 34.79
N PRO A 62 -53.82 4.28 33.52
CA PRO A 62 -53.11 3.96 32.26
C PRO A 62 -53.26 5.05 31.15
N VAL A 63 -52.52 4.95 30.03
CA VAL A 63 -53.07 5.30 28.69
C VAL A 63 -52.48 4.37 27.61
N ALA A 64 -53.39 3.73 26.87
CA ALA A 64 -53.19 2.82 25.74
C ALA A 64 -52.80 3.57 24.45
N VAL A 65 -52.22 2.91 23.43
CA VAL A 65 -52.88 2.47 22.16
C VAL A 65 -51.71 2.40 21.14
N ARG A 66 -51.50 1.45 20.22
CA ARG A 66 -52.21 0.31 19.64
C ARG A 66 -51.17 -0.66 19.07
N ARG A 67 -51.44 -1.95 19.14
CA ARG A 67 -50.80 -3.02 18.34
C ARG A 67 -51.57 -3.23 17.05
N SER A 68 -50.86 -3.69 16.01
CA SER A 68 -51.40 -4.51 14.94
C SER A 68 -50.57 -5.79 14.90
N ALA A 69 -51.22 -6.93 15.09
CA ALA A 69 -50.67 -8.25 14.89
C ALA A 69 -51.55 -8.96 13.85
N VAL A 70 -50.94 -9.72 12.95
CA VAL A 70 -51.61 -10.84 12.29
C VAL A 70 -50.67 -12.04 12.39
N ALA A 71 -51.20 -13.10 13.01
CA ALA A 71 -50.61 -14.42 13.09
C ALA A 71 -51.34 -15.34 12.11
N ALA A 72 -50.66 -16.38 11.62
CA ALA A 72 -51.31 -17.60 11.17
C ALA A 72 -50.45 -18.82 11.56
N GLN A 73 -51.12 -19.76 12.23
CA GLN A 73 -50.62 -21.03 12.74
C GLN A 73 -51.03 -22.19 11.82
N GLY A 74 -50.34 -23.32 11.95
CA GLY A 74 -50.81 -24.68 11.62
C GLY A 74 -49.63 -25.63 11.44
N ARG A 75 -49.14 -26.34 12.48
CA ARG A 75 -49.59 -27.64 13.06
C ARG A 75 -49.75 -28.77 12.02
N VAL A 76 -49.33 -30.05 12.16
CA VAL A 76 -48.55 -30.92 13.09
C VAL A 76 -49.10 -32.36 12.90
N LEU A 77 -48.27 -33.40 13.16
CA LEU A 77 -48.57 -34.84 13.48
C LEU A 77 -48.30 -35.86 12.35
N SER A 78 -47.72 -37.05 12.60
CA SER A 78 -47.41 -37.80 13.85
C SER A 78 -46.49 -39.01 13.57
N GLY A 79 -45.81 -39.53 14.63
CA GLY A 79 -45.18 -40.85 14.63
C GLY A 79 -44.20 -41.11 15.80
N ARG A 80 -44.72 -41.40 17.01
CA ARG A 80 -44.01 -41.83 18.25
C ARG A 80 -43.62 -43.33 18.14
N SER A 81 -42.60 -43.92 18.81
CA SER A 81 -42.45 -44.01 20.28
C SER A 81 -41.10 -44.58 20.80
N ARG A 82 -40.47 -43.82 21.73
CA ARG A 82 -39.96 -44.15 23.09
C ARG A 82 -38.98 -45.35 23.33
N TRP A 83 -37.85 -45.11 24.01
CA TRP A 83 -37.63 -45.23 25.48
C TRP A 83 -36.21 -44.72 25.91
N TRP A 84 -36.19 -43.94 27.00
CA TRP A 84 -35.12 -43.62 27.98
C TRP A 84 -34.08 -42.49 27.77
N LEU A 85 -33.69 -41.93 28.93
CA LEU A 85 -33.27 -40.56 29.23
C LEU A 85 -31.81 -40.52 29.72
N SER A 86 -31.15 -39.38 29.44
CA SER A 86 -30.14 -38.67 30.27
C SER A 86 -28.66 -38.64 29.83
N VAL A 87 -28.31 -37.49 29.24
CA VAL A 87 -27.26 -36.52 29.67
C VAL A 87 -25.75 -36.86 29.55
N LEU A 88 -25.14 -36.14 28.59
CA LEU A 88 -23.83 -35.45 28.53
C LEU A 88 -22.49 -36.22 28.41
N THR A 89 -21.80 -35.84 27.32
CA THR A 89 -20.35 -35.65 27.10
C THR A 89 -19.42 -36.86 27.16
N VAL A 90 -19.05 -37.33 25.97
CA VAL A 90 -17.95 -38.28 25.73
C VAL A 90 -16.68 -37.50 25.43
N ALA A 91 -15.73 -37.53 26.37
CA ALA A 91 -14.31 -37.42 26.10
C ALA A 91 -13.77 -38.85 25.93
N ALA A 92 -13.30 -39.20 24.73
CA ALA A 92 -12.75 -40.51 24.42
C ALA A 92 -11.22 -40.47 24.51
N ILE A 93 -10.66 -41.20 25.48
CA ILE A 93 -9.26 -41.65 25.48
C ILE A 93 -9.24 -43.11 25.96
N CYS A 94 -8.89 -44.02 25.04
CA CYS A 94 -8.21 -45.31 25.22
C CYS A 94 -8.01 -45.87 23.79
N SER A 95 -6.84 -46.36 23.36
CA SER A 95 -6.26 -47.61 23.84
C SER A 95 -4.80 -47.79 23.40
N LEU A 96 -3.94 -48.07 24.38
CA LEU A 96 -3.01 -49.20 24.48
C LEU A 96 -1.98 -49.48 23.35
N SER A 97 -0.69 -49.47 23.73
CA SER A 97 0.11 -50.69 24.04
C SER A 97 1.61 -50.36 24.15
N LEU A 98 2.25 -50.56 25.31
CA LEU A 98 3.66 -51.01 25.40
C LEU A 98 4.05 -51.43 26.85
N VAL A 99 3.96 -52.73 27.06
CA VAL A 99 4.91 -53.66 27.73
C VAL A 99 5.94 -53.13 28.76
N VAL A 100 5.66 -53.43 30.03
CA VAL A 100 6.44 -54.09 31.12
C VAL A 100 7.97 -54.30 30.99
N PHE A 101 8.75 -53.85 32.01
CA PHE A 101 9.60 -54.63 32.96
C PHE A 101 10.38 -53.64 33.88
N GLN A 102 9.98 -53.39 35.14
CA GLN A 102 10.33 -54.04 36.42
C GLN A 102 11.74 -53.80 37.02
N GLY A 103 11.76 -53.29 38.26
CA GLY A 103 12.83 -53.41 39.29
C GLY A 103 13.30 -52.06 39.88
N SER A 104 12.67 -51.47 40.92
CA SER A 104 12.79 -51.72 42.38
C SER A 104 14.24 -51.52 42.91
N GLN A 105 14.58 -50.81 44.00
CA GLN A 105 13.88 -50.40 45.22
C GLN A 105 14.45 -49.11 45.85
N LEU A 106 13.59 -48.46 46.63
CA LEU A 106 13.84 -47.43 47.65
C LEU A 106 14.54 -48.01 48.89
N TRP A 107 15.37 -47.20 49.58
CA TRP A 107 15.43 -47.22 51.05
C TRP A 107 15.55 -45.80 51.61
N LEU A 108 14.68 -45.53 52.59
CA LEU A 108 14.55 -44.35 53.44
C LEU A 108 15.65 -44.31 54.50
N SER A 109 15.97 -43.12 55.03
CA SER A 109 15.56 -42.71 56.39
C SER A 109 16.40 -41.55 56.93
N ALA A 110 15.73 -40.53 57.49
CA ALA A 110 16.30 -39.61 58.46
C ALA A 110 15.21 -39.16 59.45
N GLY A 111 15.34 -39.65 60.67
CA GLY A 111 14.87 -39.04 61.92
C GLY A 111 15.93 -39.42 62.96
N SER A 112 16.20 -38.71 64.04
CA SER A 112 15.65 -37.51 64.66
C SER A 112 16.49 -37.28 65.93
N LEU A 113 16.61 -36.03 66.42
CA LEU A 113 16.54 -35.61 67.84
C LEU A 113 17.49 -34.45 68.21
N GLN A 114 16.86 -33.30 68.52
CA GLN A 114 16.98 -32.47 69.73
C GLN A 114 18.34 -32.38 70.45
N ALA A 115 18.84 -31.15 70.69
CA ALA A 115 18.54 -30.39 71.93
C ALA A 115 19.30 -29.04 71.99
N ALA A 116 18.51 -27.98 72.20
CA ALA A 116 18.63 -26.90 73.19
C ALA A 116 19.97 -26.19 73.53
N THR A 117 19.80 -24.86 73.61
CA THR A 117 20.46 -23.83 74.44
C THR A 117 21.81 -23.24 74.04
N SER A 118 21.74 -21.92 73.87
CA SER A 118 22.76 -20.90 73.76
C SER A 118 23.54 -20.70 75.07
N GLU A 119 24.85 -20.43 74.97
CA GLU A 119 25.52 -19.37 75.75
C GLU A 119 26.89 -19.00 75.13
N THR A 120 27.00 -17.71 74.80
CA THR A 120 28.14 -16.79 74.79
C THR A 120 29.62 -17.22 74.67
N ALA A 121 30.30 -16.44 73.82
CA ALA A 121 31.58 -15.73 74.04
C ALA A 121 32.89 -16.25 73.41
N THR A 122 33.35 -15.43 72.46
CA THR A 122 34.73 -14.92 72.23
C THR A 122 35.81 -15.84 71.68
N GLY A 123 36.45 -15.38 70.59
CA GLY A 123 37.76 -15.87 70.16
C GLY A 123 38.14 -15.49 68.73
N ASN A 124 38.71 -14.29 68.56
CA ASN A 124 39.23 -13.71 67.31
C ASN A 124 40.24 -14.61 66.55
N SER A 125 40.01 -14.80 65.24
CA SER A 125 41.03 -14.64 64.18
C SER A 125 40.35 -14.66 62.80
N SER A 126 40.38 -13.53 62.07
CA SER A 126 39.96 -13.47 60.67
C SER A 126 41.13 -13.82 59.75
N PRO A 127 41.02 -14.81 58.84
CA PRO A 127 41.91 -14.92 57.69
C PRO A 127 41.46 -13.97 56.57
N ALA A 128 42.43 -13.43 55.84
CA ALA A 128 42.23 -12.50 54.73
C ALA A 128 41.29 -13.08 53.65
N ALA A 129 40.39 -12.24 53.13
CA ALA A 129 39.47 -12.61 52.06
C ALA A 129 40.24 -12.97 50.77
N PRO A 130 39.80 -14.00 50.02
CA PRO A 130 40.40 -14.34 48.73
C PRO A 130 40.15 -13.21 47.73
N GLN A 131 41.21 -12.76 47.05
CA GLN A 131 41.11 -11.78 45.97
C GLN A 131 40.35 -12.39 44.79
N SER A 132 39.36 -11.65 44.27
CA SER A 132 38.61 -12.04 43.07
C SER A 132 39.56 -12.30 41.90
N PRO A 133 39.27 -13.29 41.03
CA PRO A 133 40.08 -13.54 39.85
C PRO A 133 40.13 -12.28 38.94
N PRO A 134 41.26 -12.01 38.27
CA PRO A 134 41.38 -10.85 37.39
C PRO A 134 40.36 -10.95 36.24
N LEU A 135 39.65 -9.86 35.99
CA LEU A 135 38.66 -9.73 34.92
C LEU A 135 39.30 -10.04 33.55
N THR A 136 38.54 -10.71 32.67
CA THR A 136 38.94 -10.89 31.26
C THR A 136 38.97 -9.55 30.52
N PRO A 137 39.71 -9.41 29.39
CA PRO A 137 39.73 -8.17 28.61
C PRO A 137 38.34 -7.68 28.19
N GLU A 138 37.42 -8.60 27.90
CA GLU A 138 36.03 -8.31 27.54
C GLU A 138 35.23 -7.77 28.73
N GLN A 139 35.42 -8.34 29.92
CA GLN A 139 34.79 -7.87 31.16
C GLN A 139 35.39 -6.52 31.62
N GLN A 140 36.69 -6.31 31.42
CA GLN A 140 37.35 -5.02 31.70
C GLN A 140 36.86 -3.93 30.74
N GLU A 141 36.59 -4.27 29.48
CA GLU A 141 35.97 -3.34 28.52
C GLU A 141 34.52 -3.05 28.90
N GLN A 142 33.71 -4.07 29.21
CA GLN A 142 32.33 -3.88 29.68
C GLN A 142 32.25 -3.02 30.95
N GLN A 143 33.16 -3.22 31.90
CA GLN A 143 33.20 -2.40 33.11
C GLN A 143 33.61 -0.96 32.81
N ARG A 144 34.62 -0.73 31.95
CA ARG A 144 35.01 0.61 31.53
C ARG A 144 33.87 1.34 30.79
N LEU A 145 33.14 0.61 29.94
CA LEU A 145 31.95 1.14 29.25
C LEU A 145 30.84 1.49 30.26
N ALA A 146 30.59 0.64 31.26
CA ALA A 146 29.60 0.90 32.30
C ALA A 146 29.96 2.12 33.17
N GLU A 147 31.23 2.28 33.56
CA GLU A 147 31.70 3.44 34.32
C GLU A 147 31.63 4.73 33.49
N ALA A 148 32.02 4.67 32.21
CA ALA A 148 31.88 5.79 31.28
C ALA A 148 30.42 6.19 31.07
N GLN A 149 29.51 5.19 30.98
CA GLN A 149 28.08 5.41 30.85
C GLN A 149 27.50 6.08 32.11
N ALA A 150 27.88 5.62 33.31
CA ALA A 150 27.43 6.23 34.56
C ALA A 150 27.92 7.68 34.70
N ALA A 151 29.16 7.99 34.30
CA ALA A 151 29.71 9.34 34.32
C ALA A 151 29.02 10.27 33.30
N LEU A 152 28.73 9.76 32.10
CA LEU A 152 27.99 10.48 31.07
C LEU A 152 26.56 10.79 31.55
N GLU A 153 25.87 9.79 32.09
CA GLU A 153 24.49 9.94 32.55
C GLU A 153 24.38 10.97 33.68
N LYS A 154 25.31 10.93 34.64
CA LYS A 154 25.40 11.96 35.69
C LYS A 154 25.59 13.36 35.10
N THR A 155 26.49 13.50 34.13
CA THR A 155 26.76 14.80 33.48
C THR A 155 25.54 15.34 32.74
N ARG A 156 24.74 14.47 32.12
CA ARG A 156 23.49 14.82 31.45
C ARG A 156 22.44 15.29 32.45
N ILE A 157 22.24 14.54 33.55
CA ILE A 157 21.32 14.92 34.64
C ILE A 157 21.72 16.28 35.22
N ASP A 158 22.99 16.46 35.60
CA ASP A 158 23.49 17.71 36.17
C ASP A 158 23.23 18.91 35.23
N ARG A 159 23.41 18.72 33.92
CA ARG A 159 23.16 19.74 32.90
C ARG A 159 21.68 20.12 32.80
N LEU A 160 20.78 19.12 32.84
CA LEU A 160 19.34 19.34 32.83
C LEU A 160 18.88 20.10 34.09
N GLU A 161 19.36 19.68 35.26
CA GLU A 161 19.00 20.29 36.55
C GLU A 161 19.50 21.74 36.69
N GLN A 162 20.70 22.03 36.18
CA GLN A 162 21.32 23.34 36.36
C GLN A 162 20.90 24.37 35.32
N GLN A 163 20.54 23.97 34.10
CA GLN A 163 20.29 24.91 32.99
C GLN A 163 18.89 24.82 32.41
N VAL A 164 18.34 23.61 32.23
CA VAL A 164 17.05 23.42 31.56
C VAL A 164 15.89 23.61 32.53
N LEU A 165 15.90 22.93 33.68
CA LEU A 165 14.81 23.02 34.67
C LEU A 165 14.60 24.46 35.19
N PRO A 166 15.64 25.26 35.50
CA PRO A 166 15.45 26.64 35.93
C PRO A 166 14.84 27.51 34.83
N TYR A 167 15.25 27.31 33.57
CA TYR A 167 14.68 28.00 32.42
C TYR A 167 13.19 27.68 32.24
N LEU A 168 12.83 26.40 32.23
CA LEU A 168 11.43 25.98 32.08
C LEU A 168 10.55 26.50 33.24
N LYS A 169 11.07 26.48 34.47
CA LYS A 169 10.38 27.04 35.64
C LYS A 169 10.10 28.53 35.51
N GLN A 170 11.08 29.29 35.02
CA GLN A 170 10.98 30.74 34.93
C GLN A 170 10.08 31.18 33.77
N TYR A 171 10.11 30.47 32.65
CA TYR A 171 9.56 30.97 31.40
C TYR A 171 8.45 30.11 30.78
N CYS A 172 8.20 28.89 31.29
CA CYS A 172 7.28 27.95 30.66
C CYS A 172 6.21 27.39 31.61
N PHE A 173 6.50 27.28 32.91
CA PHE A 173 5.60 26.60 33.86
C PHE A 173 4.26 27.32 34.08
N GLU A 174 4.19 28.62 33.85
CA GLU A 174 2.92 29.37 33.96
C GLU A 174 1.87 28.84 32.96
N CYS A 175 2.29 28.51 31.73
CA CYS A 175 1.40 28.09 30.64
C CYS A 175 1.46 26.57 30.33
N HIS A 176 2.56 25.90 30.69
CA HIS A 176 2.83 24.47 30.41
C HIS A 176 3.13 23.64 31.69
N GLY A 177 2.67 24.14 32.84
CA GLY A 177 2.82 23.53 34.17
C GLY A 177 1.68 22.59 34.56
N GLU A 178 1.47 22.44 35.88
CA GLU A 178 0.42 21.57 36.42
C GLU A 178 -0.97 22.17 36.25
N GLU A 179 -1.08 23.50 36.37
CA GLU A 179 -2.36 24.23 36.35
C GLU A 179 -2.81 24.64 34.93
N SER A 180 -1.88 24.81 33.99
CA SER A 180 -2.15 25.17 32.60
C SER A 180 -1.30 24.33 31.65
N GLN A 181 -1.89 23.86 30.55
CA GLN A 181 -1.27 22.95 29.57
C GLN A 181 -1.61 23.42 28.16
N GLU A 182 -1.18 24.64 27.83
CA GLU A 182 -1.45 25.22 26.52
C GLU A 182 -0.95 24.32 25.39
N ALA A 183 -1.75 24.22 24.32
CA ALA A 183 -1.54 23.30 23.19
C ALA A 183 -1.32 21.82 23.58
N GLY A 184 -1.69 21.42 24.81
CA GLY A 184 -1.49 20.06 25.32
C GLY A 184 -0.02 19.72 25.62
N ILE A 185 0.85 20.73 25.79
CA ILE A 185 2.27 20.55 26.11
C ILE A 185 2.47 20.65 27.63
N VAL A 186 3.21 19.69 28.17
CA VAL A 186 3.59 19.60 29.59
C VAL A 186 5.12 19.58 29.67
N VAL A 187 5.72 20.42 30.50
CA VAL A 187 7.19 20.48 30.67
C VAL A 187 7.67 20.35 32.12
N HIS A 188 6.75 20.37 33.09
CA HIS A 188 7.09 20.32 34.52
C HIS A 188 7.40 18.91 35.04
N ASP A 189 7.16 17.89 34.22
CA ASP A 189 7.38 16.47 34.51
C ASP A 189 8.75 15.96 34.03
N LEU A 190 9.64 16.85 33.56
CA LEU A 190 11.01 16.49 33.22
C LEU A 190 11.80 16.08 34.48
N ARG A 191 12.19 14.81 34.57
CA ARG A 191 12.95 14.23 35.68
C ARG A 191 14.38 13.90 35.27
N GLY A 192 14.62 13.52 34.02
CA GLY A 192 15.95 13.17 33.55
C GLY A 192 16.00 12.79 32.08
N PRO A 193 17.17 12.33 31.60
CA PRO A 193 17.41 12.06 30.18
C PRO A 193 16.48 10.99 29.57
N ASP A 194 16.01 10.02 30.36
CA ASP A 194 15.08 8.99 29.90
C ASP A 194 13.71 9.55 29.43
N ASP A 195 13.28 10.69 29.97
CA ASP A 195 11.99 11.30 29.59
C ASP A 195 12.00 11.81 28.13
N PHE A 196 13.17 12.14 27.59
CA PHE A 196 13.32 12.51 26.18
C PHE A 196 13.08 11.33 25.25
N LEU A 197 13.44 10.10 25.67
CA LEU A 197 13.17 8.90 24.89
C LEU A 197 11.74 8.41 25.08
N ALA A 198 11.17 8.59 26.27
CA ALA A 198 9.80 8.21 26.58
C ALA A 198 8.77 9.04 25.79
N ASP A 199 9.07 10.33 25.53
CA ASP A 199 8.21 11.21 24.75
C ASP A 199 9.03 12.16 23.85
N PHE A 200 9.76 11.56 22.91
CA PHE A 200 10.62 12.27 21.97
C PHE A 200 9.88 13.37 21.20
N ARG A 201 8.68 13.08 20.70
CA ARG A 201 7.89 14.03 19.90
C ARG A 201 7.47 15.28 20.69
N ARG A 202 7.16 15.15 21.99
CA ARG A 202 6.88 16.30 22.85
C ARG A 202 8.12 17.16 23.03
N TRP A 203 9.23 16.55 23.43
CA TRP A 203 10.46 17.28 23.71
C TRP A 203 11.10 17.90 22.47
N GLU A 204 10.96 17.25 21.31
CA GLU A 204 11.33 17.82 20.01
C GLU A 204 10.53 19.09 19.69
N ARG A 205 9.21 19.10 19.94
CA ARG A 205 8.39 20.31 19.77
C ARG A 205 8.82 21.43 20.72
N VAL A 206 9.09 21.11 21.98
CA VAL A 206 9.59 22.07 22.98
C VAL A 206 10.91 22.67 22.52
N TYR A 207 11.88 21.82 22.14
CA TYR A 207 13.16 22.25 21.58
C TYR A 207 12.97 23.20 20.39
N ARG A 208 12.14 22.84 19.40
CA ARG A 208 11.94 23.64 18.19
C ARG A 208 11.34 25.02 18.49
N MET A 209 10.37 25.12 19.39
CA MET A 209 9.77 26.41 19.78
C MET A 209 10.76 27.31 20.53
N ILE A 210 11.61 26.73 21.39
CA ILE A 210 12.67 27.47 22.09
C ILE A 210 13.77 27.89 21.10
N ASN A 211 14.21 26.99 20.22
CA ASN A 211 15.28 27.24 19.24
C ASN A 211 14.91 28.30 18.20
N SER A 212 13.63 28.35 17.81
CA SER A 212 13.12 29.33 16.85
C SER A 212 12.83 30.70 17.45
N GLY A 213 12.90 30.85 18.78
CA GLY A 213 12.57 32.10 19.46
C GLY A 213 11.07 32.35 19.61
N VAL A 214 10.21 31.39 19.26
CA VAL A 214 8.75 31.51 19.36
C VAL A 214 8.29 31.41 20.82
N MET A 215 8.95 30.56 21.61
CA MET A 215 8.66 30.38 23.03
C MET A 215 9.87 30.81 23.88
N PRO A 216 9.65 31.67 24.89
CA PRO A 216 8.37 32.28 25.31
C PRO A 216 7.86 33.33 24.30
N PRO A 217 6.53 33.53 24.21
CA PRO A 217 5.95 34.47 23.26
C PRO A 217 6.29 35.93 23.64
N ALA A 218 6.23 36.84 22.67
CA ALA A 218 6.67 38.23 22.85
C ALA A 218 5.86 39.02 23.91
N ASP A 219 4.65 38.57 24.22
CA ASP A 219 3.75 39.11 25.24
C ASP A 219 3.92 38.45 26.63
N HIS A 220 4.84 37.49 26.77
CA HIS A 220 5.17 36.89 28.06
C HIS A 220 5.78 37.92 29.02
N THR A 221 5.48 37.79 30.31
CA THR A 221 5.86 38.76 31.35
C THR A 221 7.38 38.88 31.56
N ALA A 222 8.14 37.82 31.24
CA ALA A 222 9.59 37.78 31.30
C ALA A 222 10.18 37.08 30.07
N LEU A 223 11.15 37.70 29.38
CA LEU A 223 11.81 37.11 28.22
C LEU A 223 13.26 36.71 28.55
N PRO A 224 13.74 35.55 28.06
CA PRO A 224 15.11 35.11 28.27
C PRO A 224 16.12 35.94 27.47
N ALA A 225 17.36 36.02 27.96
CA ALA A 225 18.47 36.51 27.14
C ALA A 225 18.70 35.55 25.95
N PRO A 226 18.99 36.05 24.73
CA PRO A 226 19.19 35.20 23.54
C PRO A 226 20.23 34.09 23.76
N GLU A 227 21.31 34.39 24.48
CA GLU A 227 22.37 33.45 24.84
C GLU A 227 21.88 32.32 25.75
N GLN A 228 21.02 32.66 26.73
CA GLN A 228 20.43 31.68 27.65
C GLN A 228 19.46 30.75 26.91
N GLN A 229 18.58 31.32 26.08
CA GLN A 229 17.65 30.57 25.24
C GLN A 229 18.39 29.61 24.30
N GLN A 230 19.43 30.10 23.63
CA GLN A 230 20.22 29.28 22.71
C GLN A 230 21.10 28.26 23.44
N SER A 231 21.51 28.51 24.69
CA SER A 231 22.15 27.50 25.53
C SER A 231 21.19 26.35 25.84
N VAL A 232 19.98 26.66 26.32
CA VAL A 232 18.96 25.65 26.63
C VAL A 232 18.56 24.87 25.38
N ALA A 233 18.35 25.55 24.25
CA ALA A 233 18.07 24.91 22.98
C ALA A 233 19.17 23.90 22.59
N ARG A 234 20.46 24.24 22.76
CA ARG A 234 21.58 23.33 22.49
C ARG A 234 21.59 22.12 23.42
N ILE A 235 21.22 22.28 24.68
CA ILE A 235 21.14 21.16 25.63
C ILE A 235 20.01 20.21 25.25
N LEU A 236 18.81 20.75 25.00
CA LEU A 236 17.67 19.96 24.54
C LEU A 236 18.00 19.23 23.23
N HIS A 237 18.69 19.92 22.30
CA HIS A 237 19.19 19.30 21.08
C HIS A 237 20.13 18.14 21.39
N ALA A 238 21.09 18.30 22.29
CA ALA A 238 22.01 17.21 22.63
C ALA A 238 21.28 16.00 23.24
N GLU A 239 20.29 16.23 24.11
CA GLU A 239 19.53 15.11 24.70
C GLU A 239 18.67 14.36 23.69
N LEU A 240 18.12 15.07 22.70
CA LEU A 240 17.32 14.48 21.63
C LEU A 240 18.20 13.85 20.53
N TYR A 241 19.30 14.51 20.18
CA TYR A 241 20.04 14.28 18.95
C TYR A 241 21.52 13.88 19.12
N GLU A 242 22.07 13.79 20.33
CA GLU A 242 23.48 13.43 20.60
C GLU A 242 23.58 12.27 21.60
N PHE A 243 23.04 11.10 21.22
CA PHE A 243 23.22 9.85 21.97
C PHE A 243 24.17 8.89 21.25
N ASP A 244 24.86 8.03 22.00
CA ASP A 244 25.85 7.11 21.45
C ASP A 244 25.18 5.99 20.63
N CYS A 245 25.38 6.05 19.31
CA CYS A 245 24.91 5.06 18.35
C CYS A 245 25.55 3.67 18.47
N ARG A 246 26.50 3.47 19.39
CA ARG A 246 27.00 2.15 19.81
C ARG A 246 26.14 1.52 20.90
N ILE A 247 25.39 2.35 21.63
CA ILE A 247 24.63 1.95 22.82
C ILE A 247 23.13 1.91 22.51
N VAL A 248 22.62 2.93 21.81
CA VAL A 248 21.21 3.06 21.47
C VAL A 248 21.00 2.66 20.01
N ARG A 249 20.88 1.34 19.76
CA ARG A 249 20.47 0.79 18.47
C ARG A 249 19.19 -0.01 18.61
N SER A 250 18.23 0.27 17.74
CA SER A 250 17.08 -0.58 17.51
C SER A 250 16.81 -0.59 16.01
N PRO A 251 16.48 -1.75 15.42
CA PRO A 251 16.05 -1.79 14.02
C PRO A 251 14.64 -1.22 13.81
N GLY A 252 13.94 -0.93 14.92
CA GLY A 252 12.56 -0.48 14.91
C GLY A 252 11.58 -1.54 14.44
N ARG A 253 10.30 -1.17 14.37
CA ARG A 253 9.22 -2.08 14.03
C ARG A 253 8.38 -1.51 12.89
N SER A 254 8.30 -2.25 11.79
CA SER A 254 7.33 -1.96 10.72
C SER A 254 6.00 -2.63 11.05
N THR A 255 4.90 -1.89 10.96
CA THR A 255 3.56 -2.46 11.09
C THR A 255 3.25 -3.38 9.92
N LEU A 256 2.21 -4.22 10.08
CA LEU A 256 1.75 -5.09 9.00
C LEU A 256 1.29 -4.22 7.84
N ARG A 257 1.92 -4.39 6.67
CA ARG A 257 1.73 -3.50 5.53
C ARG A 257 1.08 -4.24 4.37
N ARG A 258 -0.11 -3.78 3.95
CA ARG A 258 -0.70 -4.23 2.70
C ARG A 258 0.00 -3.62 1.49
N LEU A 259 -0.20 -4.22 0.31
CA LEU A 259 0.13 -3.58 -0.95
C LEU A 259 -0.73 -2.33 -1.11
N ASN A 260 -0.10 -1.20 -1.42
CA ASN A 260 -0.83 -0.02 -1.88
C ASN A 260 -1.27 -0.19 -3.34
N ARG A 261 -2.03 0.75 -3.91
CA ARG A 261 -2.59 0.64 -5.27
C ARG A 261 -1.52 0.43 -6.34
N ALA A 262 -0.44 1.19 -6.28
CA ALA A 262 0.66 1.09 -7.23
C ALA A 262 1.39 -0.26 -7.10
N GLU A 263 1.66 -0.69 -5.86
CA GLU A 263 2.29 -1.98 -5.56
C GLU A 263 1.42 -3.16 -6.01
N TYR A 264 0.09 -3.08 -5.86
CA TYR A 264 -0.84 -4.12 -6.33
C TYR A 264 -0.81 -4.23 -7.85
N ASN A 265 -1.01 -3.12 -8.58
CA ASN A 265 -0.99 -3.11 -10.05
C ASN A 265 0.34 -3.62 -10.60
N ASN A 266 1.47 -3.17 -10.04
CA ASN A 266 2.80 -3.64 -10.45
C ASN A 266 3.00 -5.14 -10.16
N THR A 267 2.51 -5.62 -9.01
CA THR A 267 2.61 -7.04 -8.64
C THR A 267 1.79 -7.91 -9.61
N ILE A 268 0.57 -7.51 -9.98
CA ILE A 268 -0.25 -8.22 -10.97
C ILE A 268 0.45 -8.27 -12.33
N ARG A 269 0.98 -7.13 -12.79
CA ARG A 269 1.74 -7.05 -14.05
C ARG A 269 2.94 -8.00 -14.03
N ASP A 270 3.71 -8.01 -12.95
CA ASP A 270 4.93 -8.83 -12.88
C ASP A 270 4.62 -10.31 -12.63
N LEU A 271 3.53 -10.63 -11.92
CA LEU A 271 3.08 -11.99 -11.66
C LEU A 271 2.58 -12.66 -12.95
N PHE A 272 1.70 -11.98 -13.70
CA PHE A 272 0.99 -12.57 -14.84
C PHE A 272 1.37 -12.00 -16.23
N GLY A 273 2.14 -10.91 -16.30
CA GLY A 273 2.43 -10.22 -17.56
C GLY A 273 1.27 -9.38 -18.10
N LEU A 274 0.24 -9.12 -17.29
CA LEU A 274 -0.97 -8.41 -17.71
C LEU A 274 -0.78 -6.88 -17.66
N GLN A 275 -1.33 -6.19 -18.66
CA GLN A 275 -1.34 -4.72 -18.73
C GLN A 275 -2.69 -4.15 -18.26
N ILE A 276 -3.15 -4.58 -17.09
CA ILE A 276 -4.38 -4.11 -16.45
C ILE A 276 -4.07 -3.41 -15.13
N THR A 277 -4.92 -2.47 -14.71
CA THR A 277 -4.75 -1.66 -13.49
C THR A 277 -5.96 -1.76 -12.55
N PRO A 278 -6.31 -2.96 -12.05
CA PRO A 278 -7.53 -3.16 -11.27
C PRO A 278 -7.57 -2.32 -9.98
N ALA A 279 -6.40 -2.00 -9.40
CA ALA A 279 -6.32 -1.16 -8.20
C ALA A 279 -6.67 0.31 -8.44
N ASP A 280 -6.84 0.75 -9.68
CA ASP A 280 -7.32 2.10 -9.99
C ASP A 280 -8.75 2.33 -9.45
N LYS A 281 -9.52 1.24 -9.28
CA LYS A 281 -10.87 1.25 -8.70
C LYS A 281 -10.88 1.21 -7.16
N PHE A 282 -9.73 1.07 -6.51
CA PHE A 282 -9.64 1.04 -5.05
C PHE A 282 -9.83 2.46 -4.47
N PRO A 283 -10.32 2.59 -3.23
CA PRO A 283 -10.21 3.83 -2.48
C PRO A 283 -8.75 4.33 -2.47
N GLN A 284 -8.56 5.65 -2.44
CA GLN A 284 -7.21 6.22 -2.33
C GLN A 284 -6.52 5.75 -1.04
N ASP A 285 -5.23 5.47 -1.14
CA ASP A 285 -4.40 5.12 0.00
C ASP A 285 -4.11 6.35 0.85
N ASP A 286 -4.18 6.20 2.17
CA ASP A 286 -3.78 7.25 3.10
C ASP A 286 -2.26 7.51 3.00
N VAL A 287 -1.86 8.78 3.11
CA VAL A 287 -0.46 9.20 3.08
C VAL A 287 0.02 9.47 4.50
N GLY A 288 1.02 8.72 4.95
CA GLY A 288 1.71 8.92 6.22
C GLY A 288 3.16 9.33 5.97
N GLU A 289 3.73 10.22 6.78
CA GLU A 289 5.15 10.63 6.66
C GLU A 289 5.58 11.11 5.25
N GLY A 290 4.61 11.47 4.39
CA GLY A 290 4.81 11.87 3.00
C GLY A 290 4.71 10.75 1.96
N PHE A 291 4.40 9.51 2.34
CA PHE A 291 4.29 8.36 1.42
C PHE A 291 3.03 7.52 1.66
N ASP A 292 2.52 6.92 0.59
CA ASP A 292 1.37 6.00 0.56
C ASP A 292 1.75 4.53 0.78
N ASN A 293 3.00 4.23 1.14
CA ASN A 293 3.50 2.89 1.44
C ASN A 293 3.82 2.68 2.92
N ILE A 294 3.24 3.53 3.79
CA ILE A 294 3.43 3.50 5.24
C ILE A 294 2.40 2.58 5.91
N GLY A 295 2.87 1.54 6.60
CA GLY A 295 2.01 0.52 7.19
C GLY A 295 1.01 1.08 8.22
N ASP A 296 1.37 2.13 8.95
CA ASP A 296 0.59 2.70 10.05
C ASP A 296 -0.74 3.34 9.63
N VAL A 297 -0.86 3.71 8.34
CA VAL A 297 -2.05 4.36 7.79
C VAL A 297 -2.77 3.48 6.75
N LEU A 298 -2.19 2.35 6.35
CA LEU A 298 -2.75 1.46 5.33
C LEU A 298 -3.79 0.49 5.91
N ASN A 299 -4.92 1.05 6.32
CA ASN A 299 -6.08 0.30 6.81
C ASN A 299 -6.77 -0.50 5.69
N VAL A 300 -7.63 -1.46 6.07
CA VAL A 300 -8.51 -2.20 5.14
C VAL A 300 -9.98 -1.87 5.45
N PRO A 301 -10.55 -0.84 4.80
CA PRO A 301 -11.98 -0.57 4.87
C PRO A 301 -12.80 -1.70 4.24
N PRO A 302 -14.06 -1.92 4.64
CA PRO A 302 -14.94 -2.90 4.01
C PRO A 302 -15.04 -2.75 2.49
N LEU A 303 -15.13 -1.52 1.99
CA LEU A 303 -15.17 -1.23 0.55
C LEU A 303 -13.90 -1.71 -0.18
N LEU A 304 -12.72 -1.64 0.46
CA LEU A 304 -11.49 -2.13 -0.15
C LEU A 304 -11.49 -3.65 -0.27
N MET A 305 -12.11 -4.36 0.68
CA MET A 305 -12.25 -5.83 0.61
C MET A 305 -13.14 -6.25 -0.57
N GLU A 306 -14.26 -5.57 -0.79
CA GLU A 306 -15.10 -5.78 -1.98
C GLU A 306 -14.29 -5.54 -3.26
N LYS A 307 -13.50 -4.46 -3.31
CA LYS A 307 -12.67 -4.15 -4.48
C LYS A 307 -11.54 -5.15 -4.70
N TYR A 308 -11.01 -5.80 -3.66
CA TYR A 308 -10.06 -6.90 -3.84
C TYR A 308 -10.70 -8.11 -4.53
N LEU A 309 -11.96 -8.43 -4.22
CA LEU A 309 -12.69 -9.50 -4.88
C LEU A 309 -12.96 -9.15 -6.35
N ASP A 310 -13.44 -7.93 -6.63
CA ASP A 310 -13.64 -7.44 -8.00
C ASP A 310 -12.33 -7.51 -8.81
N ALA A 311 -11.21 -7.08 -8.23
CA ALA A 311 -9.89 -7.13 -8.85
C ALA A 311 -9.42 -8.57 -9.08
N ALA A 312 -9.63 -9.45 -8.10
CA ALA A 312 -9.25 -10.85 -8.20
C ALA A 312 -10.04 -11.56 -9.32
N GLU A 313 -11.32 -11.25 -9.49
CA GLU A 313 -12.17 -11.71 -10.59
C GLU A 313 -11.67 -11.20 -11.95
N GLU A 314 -11.43 -9.89 -12.07
CA GLU A 314 -10.90 -9.29 -13.29
C GLU A 314 -9.54 -9.91 -13.71
N VAL A 315 -8.63 -10.08 -12.75
CA VAL A 315 -7.33 -10.69 -12.99
C VAL A 315 -7.46 -12.17 -13.33
N ALA A 316 -8.22 -12.95 -12.56
CA ALA A 316 -8.38 -14.39 -12.81
C ALA A 316 -9.01 -14.65 -14.19
N GLY A 317 -9.95 -13.81 -14.63
CA GLY A 317 -10.58 -13.92 -15.95
C GLY A 317 -9.64 -13.54 -17.09
N ALA A 318 -8.67 -12.66 -16.85
CA ALA A 318 -7.60 -12.34 -17.81
C ALA A 318 -6.50 -13.42 -17.85
N VAL A 319 -6.36 -14.21 -16.78
CA VAL A 319 -5.40 -15.33 -16.72
C VAL A 319 -6.00 -16.62 -17.27
N VAL A 320 -7.24 -16.94 -16.92
CA VAL A 320 -7.90 -18.21 -17.22
C VAL A 320 -9.08 -17.99 -18.17
N ASP A 321 -8.90 -18.42 -19.41
CA ASP A 321 -10.01 -18.61 -20.33
C ASP A 321 -10.99 -19.67 -19.78
N LEU A 322 -12.24 -19.28 -19.58
CA LEU A 322 -13.29 -20.19 -19.10
C LEU A 322 -13.94 -21.02 -20.22
N ARG A 323 -13.60 -20.75 -21.49
CA ARG A 323 -14.07 -21.55 -22.62
C ARG A 323 -13.32 -22.88 -22.65
N ASP A 324 -14.08 -23.97 -22.65
CA ASP A 324 -13.52 -25.31 -22.77
C ASP A 324 -13.23 -25.65 -24.23
N PHE A 325 -11.97 -25.51 -24.64
CA PHE A 325 -11.49 -25.92 -25.97
C PHE A 325 -10.93 -27.33 -26.01
N SER A 326 -11.02 -28.11 -24.92
CA SER A 326 -10.48 -29.48 -24.86
C SER A 326 -11.14 -30.44 -25.86
N LYS A 327 -12.37 -30.12 -26.30
CA LYS A 327 -13.12 -30.88 -27.32
C LYS A 327 -13.26 -30.14 -28.65
N GLY A 328 -12.53 -29.03 -28.84
CA GLY A 328 -12.73 -28.12 -29.96
C GLY A 328 -13.92 -27.18 -29.74
N ILE A 329 -14.18 -26.32 -30.71
CA ILE A 329 -15.34 -25.43 -30.73
C ILE A 329 -16.52 -26.09 -31.45
N VAL A 330 -17.73 -25.74 -31.04
CA VAL A 330 -18.97 -26.11 -31.76
C VAL A 330 -19.66 -24.82 -32.20
N GLN A 331 -19.83 -24.63 -33.50
CA GLN A 331 -20.64 -23.53 -34.05
C GLN A 331 -21.87 -24.12 -34.75
N THR A 332 -23.05 -23.55 -34.50
CA THR A 332 -24.32 -24.01 -35.07
C THR A 332 -25.00 -22.85 -35.81
N PHE A 333 -25.31 -23.07 -37.07
CA PHE A 333 -26.01 -22.13 -37.94
C PHE A 333 -27.38 -22.72 -38.28
N ALA A 334 -28.45 -22.18 -37.70
CA ALA A 334 -29.82 -22.55 -38.05
C ALA A 334 -30.21 -22.00 -39.42
N ALA A 335 -31.27 -22.54 -40.02
CA ALA A 335 -31.74 -22.20 -41.37
C ALA A 335 -31.90 -20.69 -41.63
N ASP A 336 -32.32 -19.91 -40.63
CA ASP A 336 -32.53 -18.45 -40.70
C ASP A 336 -31.23 -17.62 -40.66
N ALA A 337 -30.12 -18.25 -40.27
CA ALA A 337 -28.78 -17.69 -40.29
C ALA A 337 -28.02 -18.03 -41.60
N LEU A 338 -28.56 -18.93 -42.43
CA LEU A 338 -27.99 -19.28 -43.73
C LEU A 338 -28.36 -18.24 -44.80
N THR A 339 -27.63 -18.25 -45.91
CA THR A 339 -27.96 -17.40 -47.07
C THR A 339 -27.99 -18.19 -48.38
N ASN A 340 -28.84 -17.77 -49.31
CA ASN A 340 -28.84 -18.23 -50.70
C ASN A 340 -28.63 -17.02 -51.60
N GLY A 341 -27.50 -16.96 -52.32
CA GLY A 341 -27.18 -15.80 -53.16
C GLY A 341 -27.07 -14.46 -52.41
N GLY A 342 -26.80 -14.48 -51.09
CA GLY A 342 -26.72 -13.29 -50.23
C GLY A 342 -28.03 -12.88 -49.55
N GLU A 343 -29.15 -13.55 -49.86
CA GLU A 343 -30.44 -13.32 -49.22
C GLU A 343 -30.73 -14.36 -48.13
N LYS A 344 -31.47 -13.97 -47.10
CA LYS A 344 -31.92 -14.89 -46.05
C LYS A 344 -33.12 -15.71 -46.55
N PRO A 345 -33.14 -17.04 -46.32
CA PRO A 345 -34.26 -17.86 -46.74
C PRO A 345 -35.50 -17.64 -45.86
N THR A 346 -36.67 -17.98 -46.38
CA THR A 346 -37.86 -18.17 -45.54
C THR A 346 -37.78 -19.53 -44.86
N VAL A 347 -38.03 -19.56 -43.54
CA VAL A 347 -37.97 -20.78 -42.72
C VAL A 347 -39.38 -21.21 -42.33
N ASP A 348 -39.68 -22.49 -42.47
CA ASP A 348 -40.98 -23.06 -42.10
C ASP A 348 -41.16 -23.23 -40.58
N ASP A 349 -42.37 -23.61 -40.15
CA ASP A 349 -42.73 -23.85 -38.76
C ASP A 349 -41.94 -25.00 -38.10
N ARG A 350 -41.29 -25.84 -38.90
CA ARG A 350 -40.43 -26.94 -38.47
C ARG A 350 -38.94 -26.59 -38.54
N GLY A 351 -38.59 -25.36 -38.90
CA GLY A 351 -37.22 -24.86 -38.90
C GLY A 351 -36.41 -25.18 -40.15
N TYR A 352 -37.05 -25.54 -41.28
CA TYR A 352 -36.36 -25.80 -42.54
C TYR A 352 -36.46 -24.61 -43.50
N ALA A 353 -35.34 -24.27 -44.14
CA ALA A 353 -35.31 -23.46 -45.34
C ALA A 353 -35.34 -24.37 -46.57
N TRP A 354 -36.31 -24.14 -47.46
CA TRP A 354 -36.55 -25.01 -48.61
C TRP A 354 -35.95 -24.44 -49.90
N LEU A 355 -35.24 -25.29 -50.63
CA LEU A 355 -34.72 -25.08 -51.98
C LEU A 355 -35.62 -25.85 -52.95
N SER A 356 -36.37 -25.11 -53.76
CA SER A 356 -37.27 -25.64 -54.80
C SER A 356 -36.66 -25.72 -56.19
N THR A 357 -35.40 -25.31 -56.32
CA THR A 357 -34.58 -25.43 -57.52
C THR A 357 -33.14 -25.69 -57.09
N ASN A 358 -32.29 -26.13 -58.01
CA ASN A 358 -30.85 -26.30 -57.74
C ASN A 358 -30.26 -25.01 -57.15
N GLY A 359 -29.55 -25.14 -56.04
CA GLY A 359 -29.02 -24.02 -55.28
C GLY A 359 -28.46 -24.48 -53.95
N ARG A 360 -27.91 -23.55 -53.16
CA ARG A 360 -27.26 -23.88 -51.90
C ARG A 360 -27.57 -22.88 -50.80
N LEU A 361 -27.65 -23.38 -49.58
CA LEU A 361 -27.77 -22.58 -48.37
C LEU A 361 -26.44 -22.59 -47.62
N LEU A 362 -25.81 -21.41 -47.56
CA LEU A 362 -24.44 -21.24 -47.06
C LEU A 362 -24.40 -20.56 -45.69
N ALA A 363 -23.46 -21.02 -44.86
CA ALA A 363 -22.98 -20.36 -43.65
C ALA A 363 -21.55 -19.90 -43.87
N LYS A 364 -21.26 -18.66 -43.49
CA LYS A 364 -19.88 -18.19 -43.33
C LYS A 364 -19.41 -18.53 -41.93
N VAL A 365 -18.28 -19.21 -41.83
CA VAL A 365 -17.70 -19.63 -40.56
C VAL A 365 -16.26 -19.13 -40.46
N THR A 366 -15.88 -18.65 -39.28
CA THR A 366 -14.48 -18.41 -38.95
C THR A 366 -13.99 -19.54 -38.06
N VAL A 367 -12.94 -20.24 -38.48
CA VAL A 367 -12.29 -21.27 -37.66
C VAL A 367 -10.98 -20.74 -37.06
N PRO A 368 -10.72 -21.00 -35.77
CA PRO A 368 -9.64 -20.33 -35.04
C PRO A 368 -8.25 -20.96 -35.20
N ALA A 369 -8.14 -22.17 -35.75
CA ALA A 369 -6.87 -22.88 -35.92
C ALA A 369 -6.91 -23.83 -37.11
N ASP A 370 -5.74 -24.22 -37.60
CA ASP A 370 -5.60 -25.29 -38.58
C ASP A 370 -5.97 -26.64 -37.93
N GLY A 371 -6.71 -27.49 -38.64
CA GLY A 371 -6.99 -28.83 -38.14
C GLY A 371 -8.13 -29.56 -38.87
N ARG A 372 -8.47 -30.75 -38.35
CA ARG A 372 -9.60 -31.55 -38.84
C ARG A 372 -10.88 -31.10 -38.16
N TYR A 373 -11.91 -30.76 -38.92
CA TYR A 373 -13.21 -30.36 -38.43
C TYR A 373 -14.28 -31.31 -38.94
N VAL A 374 -15.24 -31.63 -38.08
CA VAL A 374 -16.44 -32.38 -38.44
C VAL A 374 -17.52 -31.37 -38.83
N VAL A 375 -17.96 -31.44 -40.08
CA VAL A 375 -19.05 -30.62 -40.60
C VAL A 375 -20.28 -31.49 -40.78
N GLN A 376 -21.37 -31.09 -40.12
CA GLN A 376 -22.66 -31.75 -40.16
C GLN A 376 -23.70 -30.82 -40.80
N VAL A 377 -24.53 -31.36 -41.70
CA VAL A 377 -25.72 -30.68 -42.24
C VAL A 377 -26.96 -31.53 -42.06
N ASP A 378 -27.99 -30.93 -41.46
CA ASP A 378 -29.28 -31.58 -41.24
C ASP A 378 -30.21 -31.23 -42.40
N LEU A 379 -30.56 -32.24 -43.19
CA LEU A 379 -31.29 -32.14 -44.44
C LEU A 379 -32.61 -32.91 -44.37
N THR A 380 -33.58 -32.50 -45.19
CA THR A 380 -34.77 -33.28 -45.51
C THR A 380 -35.17 -33.06 -46.95
N ALA A 381 -36.06 -33.87 -47.50
CA ALA A 381 -36.50 -33.70 -48.88
C ALA A 381 -37.95 -34.10 -49.13
N THR A 382 -38.54 -33.54 -50.19
CA THR A 382 -39.73 -34.08 -50.86
C THR A 382 -39.30 -34.91 -52.07
N GLN A 383 -40.06 -35.97 -52.35
CA GLN A 383 -39.81 -36.82 -53.52
C GLN A 383 -40.72 -36.40 -54.67
N ALA A 384 -40.15 -36.26 -55.87
CA ALA A 384 -40.87 -36.23 -57.14
C ALA A 384 -40.11 -37.06 -58.16
N GLY A 385 -40.83 -37.61 -59.14
CA GLY A 385 -40.29 -38.63 -60.05
C GLY A 385 -39.84 -39.91 -59.31
N ASP A 386 -39.01 -40.73 -59.95
CA ASP A 386 -38.56 -42.02 -59.40
C ASP A 386 -37.29 -41.92 -58.55
N ASP A 387 -36.55 -40.82 -58.62
CA ASP A 387 -35.33 -40.61 -57.82
C ASP A 387 -35.58 -39.83 -56.52
N PHE A 388 -34.70 -40.03 -55.55
CA PHE A 388 -34.60 -39.18 -54.37
C PHE A 388 -33.89 -37.85 -54.68
N ALA A 389 -34.05 -36.86 -53.79
CA ALA A 389 -33.23 -35.66 -53.84
C ALA A 389 -31.77 -36.02 -53.60
N ARG A 390 -30.86 -35.41 -54.34
CA ARG A 390 -29.41 -35.50 -54.17
C ARG A 390 -28.92 -34.19 -53.60
N ALA A 391 -28.12 -34.29 -52.54
CA ALA A 391 -27.54 -33.14 -51.91
C ALA A 391 -26.03 -33.30 -51.75
N ALA A 392 -25.31 -32.18 -51.85
CA ALA A 392 -23.89 -32.08 -51.51
C ALA A 392 -23.71 -31.30 -50.21
N LEU A 393 -22.76 -31.73 -49.40
CA LEU A 393 -22.07 -30.87 -48.46
C LEU A 393 -20.89 -30.22 -49.18
N VAL A 394 -20.87 -28.90 -49.19
CA VAL A 394 -19.89 -28.08 -49.89
C VAL A 394 -19.07 -27.28 -48.88
N VAL A 395 -17.75 -27.29 -49.04
CA VAL A 395 -16.81 -26.47 -48.28
C VAL A 395 -15.95 -25.69 -49.26
N ASP A 396 -15.92 -24.36 -49.14
CA ASP A 396 -15.21 -23.42 -50.02
C ASP A 396 -15.45 -23.66 -51.53
N GLY A 397 -16.69 -24.01 -51.86
CA GLY A 397 -17.12 -24.30 -53.23
C GLY A 397 -16.80 -25.70 -53.75
N GLN A 398 -16.13 -26.55 -52.96
CA GLN A 398 -15.87 -27.95 -53.30
C GLN A 398 -16.86 -28.88 -52.60
N ALA A 399 -17.51 -29.78 -53.35
CA ALA A 399 -18.34 -30.84 -52.78
C ALA A 399 -17.44 -31.86 -52.06
N VAL A 400 -17.61 -31.99 -50.74
CA VAL A 400 -16.83 -32.89 -49.88
C VAL A 400 -17.60 -34.16 -49.52
N HIS A 401 -18.92 -34.14 -49.67
CA HIS A 401 -19.78 -35.31 -49.49
C HIS A 401 -21.04 -35.18 -50.34
N GLU A 402 -21.48 -36.24 -51.00
CA GLU A 402 -22.70 -36.29 -51.80
C GLU A 402 -23.52 -37.54 -51.46
N ALA A 403 -24.82 -37.37 -51.25
CA ALA A 403 -25.70 -38.50 -50.96
C ALA A 403 -27.15 -38.23 -51.39
N GLU A 404 -27.92 -39.31 -51.48
CA GLU A 404 -29.37 -39.25 -51.67
C GLU A 404 -30.06 -38.97 -50.32
N VAL A 405 -31.00 -38.03 -50.33
CA VAL A 405 -31.86 -37.65 -49.19
C VAL A 405 -33.23 -38.29 -49.43
N PRO A 406 -33.59 -39.38 -48.74
CA PRO A 406 -34.85 -40.08 -48.96
C PRO A 406 -36.06 -39.15 -48.77
N GLY A 407 -36.91 -39.08 -49.78
CA GLY A 407 -38.00 -38.10 -49.81
C GLY A 407 -39.24 -38.57 -49.05
N LEU A 408 -39.27 -38.33 -47.74
CA LEU A 408 -40.45 -38.54 -46.87
C LEU A 408 -40.53 -37.48 -45.76
N ARG A 409 -39.94 -36.30 -45.96
CA ARG A 409 -39.78 -35.28 -44.90
C ARG A 409 -39.15 -35.84 -43.61
N ARG A 410 -38.32 -36.89 -43.75
CA ARG A 410 -37.51 -37.45 -42.67
C ARG A 410 -36.18 -36.70 -42.68
N GLU A 411 -35.73 -36.30 -41.50
CA GLU A 411 -34.41 -35.67 -41.36
C GLU A 411 -33.30 -36.69 -41.62
N GLN A 412 -32.26 -36.25 -42.33
CA GLN A 412 -31.02 -36.96 -42.57
C GLN A 412 -29.87 -36.06 -42.09
N GLN A 413 -28.89 -36.66 -41.41
CA GLN A 413 -27.71 -35.95 -40.95
C GLN A 413 -26.54 -36.39 -41.81
N PHE A 414 -25.94 -35.43 -42.52
CA PHE A 414 -24.75 -35.67 -43.34
C PHE A 414 -23.56 -35.14 -42.58
N GLU A 415 -22.58 -36.00 -42.29
CA GLU A 415 -21.40 -35.67 -41.51
C GLU A 415 -20.14 -35.99 -42.32
N GLN A 416 -19.21 -35.04 -42.40
CA GLN A 416 -17.94 -35.20 -43.10
C GLN A 416 -16.81 -34.51 -42.32
N THR A 417 -15.71 -35.24 -42.11
CA THR A 417 -14.47 -34.64 -41.61
C THR A 417 -13.73 -33.95 -42.77
N VAL A 418 -13.33 -32.70 -42.56
CA VAL A 418 -12.60 -31.86 -43.51
C VAL A 418 -11.38 -31.21 -42.84
N GLU A 419 -10.32 -30.93 -43.60
CA GLU A 419 -9.18 -30.14 -43.11
C GLU A 419 -9.43 -28.66 -43.43
N LEU A 420 -9.40 -27.81 -42.41
CA LEU A 420 -9.55 -26.35 -42.53
C LEU A 420 -8.32 -25.65 -41.97
N THR A 421 -7.97 -24.51 -42.57
CA THR A 421 -6.95 -23.59 -42.08
C THR A 421 -7.56 -22.50 -41.21
N ALA A 422 -6.82 -21.86 -40.31
CA ALA A 422 -7.33 -20.73 -39.54
C ALA A 422 -7.79 -19.59 -40.46
N GLY A 423 -9.04 -19.14 -40.31
CA GLY A 423 -9.61 -18.11 -41.18
C GLY A 423 -11.10 -18.28 -41.48
N GLU A 424 -11.58 -17.54 -42.47
CA GLU A 424 -12.97 -17.61 -42.94
C GLU A 424 -13.14 -18.72 -43.99
N HIS A 425 -14.23 -19.48 -43.87
CA HIS A 425 -14.65 -20.54 -44.78
C HIS A 425 -16.14 -20.44 -45.08
N GLU A 426 -16.56 -20.98 -46.22
CA GLU A 426 -17.96 -21.11 -46.61
C GLU A 426 -18.39 -22.57 -46.59
N ILE A 427 -19.45 -22.88 -45.83
CA ILE A 427 -20.01 -24.23 -45.72
C ILE A 427 -21.46 -24.20 -46.18
N ALA A 428 -21.86 -25.11 -47.06
CA ALA A 428 -23.22 -25.13 -47.61
C ALA A 428 -23.80 -26.54 -47.76
N GLY A 429 -25.13 -26.61 -47.62
CA GLY A 429 -25.92 -27.72 -48.15
C GLY A 429 -26.47 -27.34 -49.53
N GLU A 430 -26.14 -28.12 -50.57
CA GLU A 430 -26.49 -27.84 -51.97
C GLU A 430 -27.46 -28.89 -52.52
N PHE A 431 -28.46 -28.45 -53.27
CA PHE A 431 -29.44 -29.30 -53.96
C PHE A 431 -29.02 -29.50 -55.44
N LEU A 432 -28.88 -30.76 -55.86
CA LEU A 432 -28.18 -31.12 -57.11
C LEU A 432 -29.08 -31.58 -58.25
N ASN A 433 -30.29 -32.07 -57.97
CA ASN A 433 -31.13 -32.74 -58.96
C ASN A 433 -32.60 -32.31 -58.91
N ASP A 434 -32.86 -31.02 -59.08
CA ASP A 434 -34.19 -30.44 -59.25
C ASP A 434 -35.05 -31.22 -60.26
N PHE A 435 -36.33 -31.39 -59.93
CA PHE A 435 -37.30 -32.09 -60.76
C PHE A 435 -38.73 -31.61 -60.45
N TYR A 436 -39.43 -31.20 -61.51
CA TYR A 436 -40.81 -30.75 -61.46
C TYR A 436 -41.66 -31.42 -62.55
N ASP A 437 -42.78 -32.01 -62.16
CA ASP A 437 -43.76 -32.61 -63.08
C ASP A 437 -45.16 -32.02 -62.81
N PRO A 438 -45.66 -31.09 -63.65
CA PRO A 438 -46.94 -30.42 -63.44
C PRO A 438 -48.14 -31.36 -63.48
N GLU A 439 -48.03 -32.51 -64.15
CA GLU A 439 -49.10 -33.50 -64.32
C GLU A 439 -49.16 -34.51 -63.17
N ALA A 440 -48.14 -34.56 -62.31
CA ALA A 440 -48.10 -35.44 -61.16
C ALA A 440 -49.03 -34.98 -60.01
N PRO A 441 -49.52 -35.92 -59.17
CA PRO A 441 -50.24 -35.59 -57.94
C PRO A 441 -49.43 -34.63 -57.07
N GLU A 442 -50.10 -33.72 -56.37
CA GLU A 442 -49.47 -32.63 -55.59
C GLU A 442 -48.28 -33.08 -54.72
N ARG A 443 -48.38 -34.25 -54.08
CA ARG A 443 -47.34 -34.81 -53.21
C ARG A 443 -46.10 -35.36 -53.92
N ARG A 444 -46.14 -35.50 -55.25
CA ARG A 444 -45.05 -35.97 -56.12
C ARG A 444 -44.75 -35.00 -57.27
N ARG A 445 -45.28 -33.78 -57.20
CA ARG A 445 -45.15 -32.75 -58.23
C ARG A 445 -43.76 -32.13 -58.27
N ASP A 446 -43.15 -31.96 -57.10
CA ASP A 446 -41.95 -31.15 -56.97
C ASP A 446 -40.95 -31.73 -55.95
N ARG A 447 -39.69 -31.82 -56.36
CA ARG A 447 -38.57 -32.31 -55.56
C ARG A 447 -37.87 -31.12 -54.93
N ASN A 448 -37.98 -31.03 -53.61
CA ASN A 448 -37.42 -29.93 -52.84
C ASN A 448 -36.44 -30.48 -51.81
N LEU A 449 -35.38 -29.71 -51.52
CA LEU A 449 -34.45 -29.98 -50.42
C LEU A 449 -34.69 -28.97 -49.30
N GLY A 450 -34.88 -29.44 -48.07
CA GLY A 450 -34.95 -28.60 -46.88
C GLY A 450 -33.64 -28.68 -46.10
N VAL A 451 -33.06 -27.54 -45.73
CA VAL A 451 -31.89 -27.44 -44.84
C VAL A 451 -32.34 -26.88 -43.50
N ARG A 452 -32.06 -27.58 -42.39
CA ARG A 452 -32.43 -27.14 -41.04
C ARG A 452 -31.31 -26.39 -40.34
N LYS A 453 -30.10 -26.96 -40.36
CA LYS A 453 -28.92 -26.36 -39.73
C LYS A 453 -27.63 -26.94 -40.30
N ILE A 454 -26.56 -26.17 -40.14
CA ILE A 454 -25.17 -26.58 -40.34
C ILE A 454 -24.47 -26.51 -38.98
N VAL A 455 -23.77 -27.57 -38.59
CA VAL A 455 -22.97 -27.63 -37.36
C VAL A 455 -21.54 -27.92 -37.74
N ILE A 456 -20.61 -27.18 -37.18
CA ILE A 456 -19.18 -27.44 -37.30
C ILE A 456 -18.61 -27.71 -35.91
N THR A 457 -17.86 -28.81 -35.79
CA THR A 457 -17.19 -29.23 -34.55
C THR A 457 -15.71 -29.42 -34.83
N GLY A 458 -14.83 -28.77 -34.07
CA GLY A 458 -13.39 -29.01 -34.19
C GLY A 458 -12.53 -27.84 -33.70
N PRO A 459 -11.20 -27.96 -33.81
CA PRO A 459 -10.48 -29.07 -34.43
C PRO A 459 -10.60 -30.36 -33.59
N GLU A 460 -10.62 -31.52 -34.26
CA GLU A 460 -10.67 -32.84 -33.62
C GLU A 460 -9.48 -33.01 -32.67
N GLY A 461 -9.76 -33.41 -31.43
CA GLY A 461 -8.77 -33.47 -30.35
C GLY A 461 -8.63 -32.17 -29.53
N GLY A 462 -9.37 -31.13 -29.89
CA GLY A 462 -9.22 -29.81 -29.30
C GLY A 462 -7.91 -29.14 -29.71
N GLY A 463 -7.65 -27.94 -29.19
CA GLY A 463 -6.43 -27.22 -29.54
C GLY A 463 -5.95 -26.37 -28.37
N VAL A 464 -4.75 -26.66 -27.88
CA VAL A 464 -4.07 -25.80 -26.88
C VAL A 464 -3.91 -24.37 -27.39
N ASP A 465 -3.77 -24.20 -28.71
CA ASP A 465 -3.59 -22.91 -29.36
C ASP A 465 -4.84 -22.03 -29.45
N LEU A 466 -6.01 -22.57 -29.06
CA LEU A 466 -7.25 -21.81 -29.00
C LEU A 466 -7.36 -20.95 -27.74
N TRP A 467 -6.63 -21.32 -26.68
CA TRP A 467 -6.53 -20.51 -25.48
C TRP A 467 -5.64 -19.30 -25.70
N HIS A 468 -6.05 -18.16 -25.13
CA HIS A 468 -5.20 -16.97 -25.14
C HIS A 468 -3.85 -17.24 -24.45
N GLU A 469 -2.83 -16.46 -24.81
CA GLU A 469 -1.43 -16.66 -24.37
C GLU A 469 -1.29 -16.82 -22.86
N THR A 470 -1.97 -15.97 -22.08
CA THR A 470 -1.92 -16.01 -20.60
C THR A 470 -2.42 -17.35 -20.06
N HIS A 471 -3.53 -17.87 -20.59
CA HIS A 471 -4.07 -19.16 -20.16
C HIS A 471 -3.04 -20.26 -20.42
N ARG A 472 -2.49 -20.33 -21.63
CA ARG A 472 -1.47 -21.35 -21.97
C ARG A 472 -0.22 -21.24 -21.08
N ARG A 473 0.17 -20.03 -20.72
CA ARG A 473 1.36 -19.76 -19.90
C ARG A 473 1.19 -20.20 -18.45
N PHE A 474 -0.01 -20.07 -17.87
CA PHE A 474 -0.23 -20.31 -16.44
C PHE A 474 -1.00 -21.60 -16.14
N VAL A 475 -1.98 -21.98 -16.96
CA VAL A 475 -2.72 -23.25 -16.85
C VAL A 475 -1.97 -24.35 -17.61
N THR A 476 -0.79 -24.69 -17.10
CA THR A 476 0.18 -25.59 -17.77
C THR A 476 -0.13 -27.08 -17.64
N SER A 477 -1.07 -27.45 -16.77
CA SER A 477 -1.42 -28.84 -16.47
C SER A 477 -2.92 -29.00 -16.35
N ARG A 478 -3.45 -30.12 -16.85
CA ARG A 478 -4.87 -30.49 -16.85
C ARG A 478 -5.05 -31.95 -16.43
N PRO A 479 -6.22 -32.32 -15.85
CA PRO A 479 -6.54 -33.71 -15.55
C PRO A 479 -6.66 -34.54 -16.84
N GLY A 480 -6.26 -35.81 -16.80
CA GLY A 480 -6.25 -36.70 -17.95
C GLY A 480 -5.77 -38.11 -17.62
N GLU A 481 -5.49 -38.94 -18.63
CA GLU A 481 -4.96 -40.29 -18.41
C GLU A 481 -3.64 -40.25 -17.62
N GLY A 482 -3.66 -40.76 -16.39
CA GLY A 482 -2.51 -40.80 -15.49
C GLY A 482 -2.27 -39.55 -14.63
N ARG A 483 -3.13 -38.52 -14.71
CA ARG A 483 -3.03 -37.32 -13.85
C ARG A 483 -4.37 -36.95 -13.23
N SER A 484 -4.45 -36.95 -11.90
CA SER A 484 -5.63 -36.51 -11.17
C SER A 484 -5.82 -34.99 -11.24
N ALA A 485 -7.04 -34.50 -10.98
CA ALA A 485 -7.32 -33.08 -10.84
C ALA A 485 -6.44 -32.43 -9.76
N GLN A 486 -6.21 -33.15 -8.65
CA GLN A 486 -5.31 -32.74 -7.57
C GLN A 486 -3.88 -32.48 -8.08
N GLN A 487 -3.29 -33.44 -8.81
CA GLN A 487 -1.93 -33.33 -9.34
C GLN A 487 -1.81 -32.23 -10.38
N ALA A 488 -2.83 -32.06 -11.23
CA ALA A 488 -2.86 -30.97 -12.19
C ALA A 488 -2.93 -29.61 -11.51
N ALA A 489 -3.85 -29.43 -10.55
CA ALA A 489 -4.03 -28.20 -9.80
C ALA A 489 -2.79 -27.82 -8.98
N ASP A 490 -2.13 -28.78 -8.31
CA ASP A 490 -0.87 -28.52 -7.60
C ASP A 490 0.21 -27.97 -8.54
N GLY A 491 0.38 -28.61 -9.71
CA GLY A 491 1.35 -28.18 -10.72
C GLY A 491 1.09 -26.78 -11.29
N VAL A 492 -0.17 -26.34 -11.33
CA VAL A 492 -0.56 -24.99 -11.77
C VAL A 492 -0.41 -23.97 -10.63
N LEU A 493 -0.94 -24.28 -9.45
CA LEU A 493 -1.06 -23.32 -8.35
C LEU A 493 0.25 -23.11 -7.60
N ARG A 494 1.06 -24.15 -7.39
CA ARG A 494 2.30 -24.05 -6.58
C ARG A 494 3.30 -23.03 -7.14
N PRO A 495 3.63 -22.99 -8.44
CA PRO A 495 4.52 -21.98 -8.99
C PRO A 495 3.95 -20.56 -8.90
N ILE A 496 2.63 -20.42 -9.11
CA ILE A 496 1.93 -19.12 -9.00
C ILE A 496 1.97 -18.63 -7.56
N MET A 497 1.61 -19.48 -6.59
CA MET A 497 1.58 -19.13 -5.18
C MET A 497 2.98 -18.83 -4.62
N ARG A 498 4.02 -19.57 -5.03
CA ARG A 498 5.43 -19.25 -4.66
C ARG A 498 5.78 -17.80 -4.99
N ARG A 499 5.39 -17.35 -6.18
CA ARG A 499 5.61 -16.00 -6.68
C ARG A 499 4.68 -14.98 -6.02
N ALA A 500 3.39 -15.27 -5.95
CA ALA A 500 2.36 -14.41 -5.37
C ALA A 500 2.60 -14.13 -3.87
N PHE A 501 3.02 -15.15 -3.11
CA PHE A 501 3.30 -15.04 -1.67
C PHE A 501 4.76 -14.68 -1.39
N ARG A 502 5.60 -14.65 -2.43
CA ARG A 502 7.02 -14.20 -2.41
C ARG A 502 7.89 -15.06 -1.48
N ARG A 503 7.52 -16.33 -1.31
CA ARG A 503 8.20 -17.32 -0.47
C ARG A 503 7.84 -18.74 -0.92
N PRO A 504 8.59 -19.76 -0.48
CA PRO A 504 8.18 -21.14 -0.63
C PRO A 504 6.83 -21.36 0.05
N VAL A 505 5.98 -22.12 -0.62
CA VAL A 505 4.65 -22.50 -0.14
C VAL A 505 4.71 -23.92 0.41
N THR A 506 4.07 -24.15 1.54
CA THR A 506 3.99 -25.47 2.14
C THR A 506 2.94 -26.33 1.42
N ASP A 507 3.04 -27.65 1.56
CA ASP A 507 2.05 -28.56 0.96
C ASP A 507 0.65 -28.31 1.53
N GLU A 508 0.54 -27.98 2.81
CA GLU A 508 -0.73 -27.64 3.46
C GLU A 508 -1.31 -26.31 2.95
N GLU A 509 -0.46 -25.35 2.59
CA GLU A 509 -0.89 -24.11 1.93
C GLU A 509 -1.46 -24.39 0.54
N VAL A 510 -0.74 -25.13 -0.31
CA VAL A 510 -1.19 -25.43 -1.68
C VAL A 510 -2.43 -26.30 -1.67
N GLN A 511 -2.48 -27.31 -0.79
CA GLN A 511 -3.61 -28.24 -0.72
C GLN A 511 -4.93 -27.56 -0.37
N ARG A 512 -4.92 -26.43 0.38
CA ARG A 512 -6.13 -25.64 0.65
C ARG A 512 -6.77 -25.10 -0.64
N TYR A 513 -5.96 -24.60 -1.58
CA TYR A 513 -6.44 -24.07 -2.87
C TYR A 513 -6.74 -25.21 -3.86
N VAL A 514 -5.96 -26.28 -3.85
CA VAL A 514 -6.26 -27.48 -4.67
C VAL A 514 -7.60 -28.09 -4.29
N THR A 515 -7.89 -28.18 -2.98
CA THR A 515 -9.20 -28.67 -2.49
C THR A 515 -10.34 -27.76 -2.94
N LEU A 516 -10.10 -26.45 -3.08
CA LEU A 516 -11.07 -25.52 -3.63
C LEU A 516 -11.38 -25.83 -5.10
N VAL A 517 -10.35 -26.08 -5.93
CA VAL A 517 -10.53 -26.55 -7.33
C VAL A 517 -11.40 -27.81 -7.37
N GLU A 518 -11.07 -28.82 -6.57
CA GLU A 518 -11.81 -30.10 -6.55
C GLU A 518 -13.28 -29.92 -6.14
N ARG A 519 -13.54 -29.09 -5.13
CA ARG A 519 -14.91 -28.79 -4.69
C ARG A 519 -15.69 -28.03 -5.75
N THR A 520 -15.08 -27.03 -6.38
CA THR A 520 -15.72 -26.27 -7.46
C THR A 520 -16.06 -27.18 -8.64
N MET A 521 -15.20 -28.13 -9.01
CA MET A 521 -15.51 -29.10 -10.06
C MET A 521 -16.66 -30.06 -9.67
N ALA A 522 -16.73 -30.44 -8.40
CA ALA A 522 -17.78 -31.34 -7.90
C ALA A 522 -19.14 -30.65 -7.80
N GLU A 523 -19.15 -29.34 -7.54
CA GLU A 523 -20.36 -28.52 -7.53
C GLU A 523 -20.75 -28.17 -8.98
N GLN A 524 -22.02 -28.38 -9.33
CA GLN A 524 -22.61 -27.89 -10.59
C GLN A 524 -22.01 -28.43 -11.92
N SER A 525 -21.15 -29.47 -11.88
CA SER A 525 -20.47 -30.02 -13.07
C SER A 525 -19.60 -28.99 -13.80
N GLU A 526 -18.96 -28.10 -13.03
CA GLU A 526 -18.08 -27.05 -13.58
C GLU A 526 -16.77 -27.60 -14.16
N THR A 527 -16.16 -26.83 -15.05
CA THR A 527 -14.91 -27.20 -15.71
C THR A 527 -13.71 -27.10 -14.75
N TYR A 528 -12.64 -27.85 -15.08
CA TYR A 528 -11.36 -27.73 -14.36
C TYR A 528 -10.83 -26.29 -14.35
N ASP A 529 -10.93 -25.59 -15.48
CA ASP A 529 -10.45 -24.22 -15.63
C ASP A 529 -11.25 -23.25 -14.76
N TYR A 530 -12.56 -23.46 -14.63
CA TYR A 530 -13.38 -22.68 -13.70
C TYR A 530 -12.96 -22.92 -12.25
N GLY A 531 -12.60 -24.16 -11.87
CA GLY A 531 -12.01 -24.45 -10.56
C GLY A 531 -10.69 -23.71 -10.34
N VAL A 532 -9.79 -23.68 -11.33
CA VAL A 532 -8.53 -22.92 -11.27
C VAL A 532 -8.78 -21.42 -11.18
N TYR A 533 -9.73 -20.89 -11.94
CA TYR A 533 -10.17 -19.49 -11.89
C TYR A 533 -10.59 -19.08 -10.47
N VAL A 534 -11.47 -19.86 -9.82
CA VAL A 534 -11.89 -19.62 -8.43
C VAL A 534 -10.72 -19.73 -7.45
N ALA A 535 -9.82 -20.70 -7.64
CA ALA A 535 -8.64 -20.82 -6.80
C ALA A 535 -7.68 -19.63 -6.94
N LEU A 536 -7.49 -19.09 -8.14
CA LEU A 536 -6.69 -17.89 -8.37
C LEU A 536 -7.31 -16.66 -7.72
N GLN A 537 -8.64 -16.52 -7.77
CA GLN A 537 -9.32 -15.44 -7.04
C GLN A 537 -8.99 -15.52 -5.53
N ALA A 538 -9.09 -16.73 -4.95
CA ALA A 538 -8.76 -16.96 -3.54
C ALA A 538 -7.29 -16.66 -3.20
N VAL A 539 -6.34 -16.98 -4.10
CA VAL A 539 -4.92 -16.62 -3.94
C VAL A 539 -4.74 -15.09 -3.92
N LEU A 540 -5.42 -14.37 -4.80
CA LEU A 540 -5.29 -12.91 -4.95
C LEU A 540 -5.98 -12.09 -3.86
N VAL A 541 -6.84 -12.70 -3.04
CA VAL A 541 -7.41 -12.07 -1.83
C VAL A 541 -6.83 -12.63 -0.54
N SER A 542 -5.86 -13.55 -0.63
CA SER A 542 -5.17 -14.11 0.52
C SER A 542 -4.37 -13.03 1.26
N PRO A 543 -4.32 -13.05 2.61
CA PRO A 543 -3.41 -12.21 3.37
C PRO A 543 -1.95 -12.34 2.93
N ASP A 544 -1.51 -13.55 2.54
CA ASP A 544 -0.14 -13.79 2.07
C ASP A 544 0.18 -13.08 0.74
N PHE A 545 -0.83 -12.76 -0.08
CA PHE A 545 -0.68 -11.96 -1.29
C PHE A 545 -0.85 -10.47 -1.01
N LEU A 546 -1.91 -10.10 -0.28
CA LEU A 546 -2.26 -8.71 -0.02
C LEU A 546 -1.31 -8.00 0.94
N PHE A 547 -0.61 -8.74 1.81
CA PHE A 547 0.27 -8.16 2.82
C PHE A 547 1.72 -8.64 2.68
N ARG A 548 2.64 -7.74 3.04
CA ARG A 548 4.04 -8.08 3.32
C ARG A 548 4.15 -8.44 4.79
N VAL A 549 4.00 -9.73 5.08
CA VAL A 549 4.04 -10.27 6.42
C VAL A 549 5.49 -10.52 6.83
N GLU A 550 5.88 -9.94 7.97
CA GLU A 550 7.13 -10.24 8.65
C GLU A 550 6.79 -10.74 10.04
N ALA A 551 7.32 -11.91 10.43
CA ALA A 551 7.06 -12.45 11.76
C ALA A 551 7.57 -11.50 12.86
N ASP A 552 6.88 -11.38 13.98
CA ASP A 552 7.45 -10.71 15.15
C ASP A 552 8.60 -11.58 15.74
N PRO A 553 9.57 -10.99 16.46
CA PRO A 553 10.57 -11.74 17.21
C PRO A 553 9.96 -12.76 18.19
N PRO A 554 10.70 -13.82 18.54
CA PRO A 554 10.36 -14.67 19.70
C PRO A 554 10.11 -13.82 20.96
N ALA A 555 9.23 -14.29 21.85
CA ALA A 555 8.79 -13.52 23.03
C ALA A 555 9.93 -13.13 23.99
N ASP A 556 11.05 -13.87 23.95
CA ASP A 556 12.26 -13.67 24.75
C ASP A 556 13.34 -12.81 24.05
N ALA A 557 13.11 -12.39 22.80
CA ALA A 557 14.05 -11.60 22.00
C ALA A 557 13.55 -10.17 21.76
N ALA A 558 14.41 -9.18 22.00
CA ALA A 558 14.08 -7.77 21.74
C ALA A 558 13.97 -7.43 20.25
N ASP A 559 14.69 -8.16 19.40
CA ASP A 559 14.62 -8.09 17.95
C ASP A 559 14.96 -9.44 17.31
N ARG A 560 14.77 -9.54 15.99
CA ARG A 560 15.26 -10.67 15.18
C ARG A 560 15.80 -10.21 13.83
N ALA A 561 16.70 -11.00 13.27
CA ALA A 561 17.05 -10.89 11.85
C ALA A 561 15.89 -11.34 10.97
N LEU A 562 15.74 -10.68 9.82
CA LEU A 562 14.82 -11.09 8.77
C LEU A 562 15.38 -12.27 7.99
N ASN A 563 14.50 -13.14 7.52
CA ASN A 563 14.90 -14.21 6.62
C ASN A 563 15.13 -13.68 5.19
N SER A 564 15.75 -14.50 4.34
CA SER A 564 16.13 -14.08 3.00
C SER A 564 14.94 -13.71 2.11
N PHE A 565 13.75 -14.29 2.29
CA PHE A 565 12.54 -13.93 1.54
C PHE A 565 11.93 -12.60 2.00
N GLU A 566 11.98 -12.33 3.30
CA GLU A 566 11.58 -11.04 3.86
C GLU A 566 12.48 -9.92 3.33
N VAL A 567 13.81 -10.15 3.29
CA VAL A 567 14.77 -9.19 2.70
C VAL A 567 14.57 -9.03 1.19
N ALA A 568 14.35 -10.13 0.44
CA ALA A 568 14.02 -10.06 -0.98
C ALA A 568 12.78 -9.20 -1.24
N SER A 569 11.71 -9.41 -0.46
CA SER A 569 10.47 -8.65 -0.54
C SER A 569 10.67 -7.18 -0.16
N ARG A 570 11.40 -6.88 0.93
CA ARG A 570 11.74 -5.48 1.27
C ARG A 570 12.50 -4.81 0.12
N LEU A 571 13.51 -5.47 -0.44
CA LEU A 571 14.34 -4.94 -1.52
C LEU A 571 13.52 -4.69 -2.79
N SER A 572 12.70 -5.65 -3.22
CA SER A 572 11.91 -5.55 -4.44
C SER A 572 10.85 -4.46 -4.37
N TYR A 573 10.13 -4.35 -3.26
CA TYR A 573 9.12 -3.31 -3.13
C TYR A 573 9.72 -1.93 -2.84
N PHE A 574 10.91 -1.86 -2.24
CA PHE A 574 11.65 -0.62 -2.14
C PHE A 574 12.06 -0.11 -3.53
N LEU A 575 12.70 -0.94 -4.35
CA LEU A 575 13.31 -0.46 -5.61
C LEU A 575 12.38 -0.53 -6.83
N TRP A 576 11.48 -1.50 -6.88
CA TRP A 576 10.59 -1.74 -8.03
C TRP A 576 9.10 -1.57 -7.70
N SER A 577 8.75 -1.36 -6.43
CA SER A 577 7.35 -1.33 -5.96
C SER A 577 6.56 -2.54 -6.47
N SER A 578 7.19 -3.71 -6.50
CA SER A 578 6.66 -4.96 -7.05
C SER A 578 7.33 -6.17 -6.38
N MET A 579 6.83 -7.37 -6.68
CA MET A 579 7.38 -8.62 -6.18
C MET A 579 8.84 -8.90 -6.63
N PRO A 580 9.62 -9.70 -5.87
CA PRO A 580 10.94 -10.16 -6.28
C PRO A 580 10.91 -10.88 -7.64
N ASP A 581 11.94 -10.70 -8.46
CA ASP A 581 12.12 -11.52 -9.66
C ASP A 581 12.67 -12.91 -9.32
N GLU A 582 12.77 -13.76 -10.33
CA GLU A 582 13.19 -15.15 -10.14
C GLU A 582 14.64 -15.26 -9.64
N GLU A 583 15.54 -14.37 -10.10
CA GLU A 583 16.93 -14.32 -9.60
C GLU A 583 16.96 -14.02 -8.10
N LEU A 584 16.19 -13.02 -7.64
CA LEU A 584 16.14 -12.65 -6.23
C LEU A 584 15.48 -13.72 -5.36
N LEU A 585 14.43 -14.39 -5.86
CA LEU A 585 13.81 -15.53 -5.18
C LEU A 585 14.77 -16.72 -5.03
N GLN A 586 15.56 -17.04 -6.06
CA GLN A 586 16.55 -18.13 -6.00
C GLN A 586 17.70 -17.82 -5.03
N LEU A 587 18.17 -16.58 -5.00
CA LEU A 587 19.17 -16.15 -4.01
C LEU A 587 18.61 -16.20 -2.59
N ALA A 588 17.31 -15.92 -2.41
CA ALA A 588 16.64 -16.08 -1.13
C ALA A 588 16.50 -17.56 -0.73
N GLU A 589 16.13 -18.44 -1.66
CA GLU A 589 16.03 -19.90 -1.43
C GLU A 589 17.34 -20.53 -0.99
N THR A 590 18.45 -20.08 -1.58
CA THR A 590 19.78 -20.58 -1.24
C THR A 590 20.39 -19.89 -0.01
N GLY A 591 19.69 -18.92 0.59
CA GLY A 591 20.17 -18.12 1.72
C GLY A 591 21.29 -17.13 1.38
N ARG A 592 21.76 -17.11 0.12
CA ARG A 592 22.90 -16.30 -0.34
C ARG A 592 22.59 -14.81 -0.39
N LEU A 593 21.31 -14.42 -0.46
CA LEU A 593 20.91 -13.01 -0.49
C LEU A 593 21.29 -12.24 0.77
N LEU A 594 21.48 -12.91 1.91
CA LEU A 594 21.87 -12.26 3.17
C LEU A 594 23.36 -11.96 3.27
N ASP A 595 24.16 -12.43 2.30
CA ASP A 595 25.54 -11.99 2.15
C ASP A 595 25.57 -10.51 1.71
N GLY A 596 26.31 -9.68 2.44
CA GLY A 596 26.34 -8.23 2.22
C GLY A 596 26.78 -7.83 0.81
N ASP A 597 27.76 -8.53 0.23
CA ASP A 597 28.27 -8.25 -1.12
C ASP A 597 27.23 -8.64 -2.18
N VAL A 598 26.56 -9.79 -1.98
CA VAL A 598 25.47 -10.24 -2.86
C VAL A 598 24.29 -9.28 -2.79
N LEU A 599 23.90 -8.83 -1.60
CA LEU A 599 22.81 -7.88 -1.41
C LEU A 599 23.07 -6.55 -2.10
N GLN A 600 24.29 -6.00 -1.96
CA GLN A 600 24.70 -4.78 -2.65
C GLN A 600 24.74 -4.98 -4.18
N GLN A 601 25.23 -6.12 -4.65
CA GLN A 601 25.22 -6.45 -6.09
C GLN A 601 23.80 -6.47 -6.64
N GLN A 602 22.86 -7.10 -5.92
CA GLN A 602 21.45 -7.16 -6.32
C GLN A 602 20.80 -5.78 -6.27
N ALA A 603 21.07 -4.96 -5.26
CA ALA A 603 20.60 -3.57 -5.22
C ALA A 603 21.07 -2.78 -6.45
N ARG A 604 22.36 -2.84 -6.81
CA ARG A 604 22.90 -2.18 -8.02
C ARG A 604 22.28 -2.70 -9.31
N ARG A 605 22.08 -4.02 -9.43
CA ARG A 605 21.40 -4.65 -10.59
C ARG A 605 20.00 -4.07 -10.73
N MET A 606 19.25 -4.05 -9.65
CA MET A 606 17.85 -3.61 -9.64
C MET A 606 17.70 -2.11 -9.91
N LEU A 607 18.65 -1.27 -9.46
CA LEU A 607 18.67 0.17 -9.79
C LEU A 607 18.89 0.44 -11.28
N ARG A 608 19.67 -0.40 -11.98
CA ARG A 608 19.92 -0.29 -13.42
C ARG A 608 18.81 -0.87 -14.29
N ASP A 609 17.96 -1.72 -13.73
CA ASP A 609 16.83 -2.29 -14.44
C ASP A 609 15.77 -1.21 -14.74
N PRO A 610 15.13 -1.21 -15.93
CA PRO A 610 14.05 -0.26 -16.25
C PRO A 610 12.91 -0.22 -15.21
N LYS A 611 12.66 -1.30 -14.47
CA LYS A 611 11.70 -1.32 -13.37
C LYS A 611 12.02 -0.33 -12.24
N SER A 612 13.27 0.13 -12.10
CA SER A 612 13.65 1.15 -11.13
C SER A 612 12.98 2.51 -11.37
N GLU A 613 12.40 2.73 -12.55
CA GLU A 613 11.52 3.88 -12.80
C GLU A 613 10.33 3.93 -11.84
N ALA A 614 9.97 2.81 -11.19
CA ALA A 614 9.03 2.79 -10.08
C ALA A 614 9.45 3.73 -8.93
N LEU A 615 10.75 3.88 -8.62
CA LEU A 615 11.23 4.85 -7.64
C LEU A 615 10.90 6.28 -8.06
N SER A 616 10.98 6.61 -9.35
CA SER A 616 10.62 7.93 -9.83
C SER A 616 9.13 8.22 -9.62
N ARG A 617 8.26 7.28 -10.03
CA ARG A 617 6.80 7.42 -9.93
C ARG A 617 6.23 7.29 -8.51
N ASN A 618 6.92 6.56 -7.63
CA ASN A 618 6.41 6.25 -6.30
C ASN A 618 7.19 6.95 -5.18
N PHE A 619 8.52 7.00 -5.24
CA PHE A 619 9.30 7.75 -4.26
C PHE A 619 9.37 9.24 -4.63
N ALA A 620 9.96 9.58 -5.79
CA ALA A 620 10.25 10.98 -6.14
C ALA A 620 8.97 11.81 -6.30
N ALA A 621 7.94 11.27 -6.97
CA ALA A 621 6.66 11.96 -7.14
C ALA A 621 5.93 12.24 -5.81
N GLN A 622 6.16 11.44 -4.78
CA GLN A 622 5.59 11.68 -3.44
C GLN A 622 6.47 12.61 -2.62
N TRP A 623 7.78 12.34 -2.59
CA TRP A 623 8.78 13.18 -1.92
C TRP A 623 8.71 14.63 -2.40
N LEU A 624 8.60 14.87 -3.70
CA LEU A 624 8.52 16.20 -4.29
C LEU A 624 7.07 16.70 -4.44
N ASN A 625 6.09 15.92 -3.98
CA ASN A 625 4.64 16.17 -4.07
C ASN A 625 4.11 16.42 -5.50
N LEU A 626 4.76 15.87 -6.53
CA LEU A 626 4.34 15.98 -7.93
C LEU A 626 2.93 15.45 -8.17
N ARG A 627 2.47 14.47 -7.38
CA ARG A 627 1.11 13.92 -7.50
C ARG A 627 0.02 14.99 -7.26
N ASN A 628 0.31 16.00 -6.46
CA ASN A 628 -0.62 17.10 -6.17
C ASN A 628 -0.75 18.07 -7.35
N LEU A 629 0.16 18.02 -8.34
CA LEU A 629 0.13 18.90 -9.50
C LEU A 629 -1.15 18.71 -10.33
N ALA A 630 -1.74 17.51 -10.31
CA ALA A 630 -3.01 17.19 -10.95
C ALA A 630 -4.19 18.01 -10.42
N ASP A 631 -4.10 18.54 -9.19
CA ASP A 631 -5.13 19.35 -8.54
C ASP A 631 -4.87 20.85 -8.64
N VAL A 632 -3.68 21.26 -9.07
CA VAL A 632 -3.35 22.68 -9.26
C VAL A 632 -4.11 23.22 -10.46
N ARG A 633 -4.77 24.38 -10.29
CA ARG A 633 -5.55 25.07 -11.33
C ARG A 633 -5.03 26.50 -11.51
N PRO A 634 -3.99 26.72 -12.34
CA PRO A 634 -3.59 28.08 -12.72
C PRO A 634 -4.76 28.82 -13.38
N ASN A 635 -4.88 30.12 -13.11
CA ASN A 635 -5.93 30.96 -13.69
C ASN A 635 -5.67 31.12 -15.20
N PRO A 636 -6.57 30.67 -16.10
CA PRO A 636 -6.37 30.77 -17.54
C PRO A 636 -6.30 32.22 -18.05
N GLU A 637 -6.85 33.19 -17.32
CA GLU A 637 -6.73 34.62 -17.69
C GLU A 637 -5.31 35.15 -17.47
N VAL A 638 -4.57 34.59 -16.50
CA VAL A 638 -3.18 34.98 -16.18
C VAL A 638 -2.18 34.11 -16.93
N TYR A 639 -2.49 32.82 -17.10
CA TYR A 639 -1.61 31.81 -17.70
C TYR A 639 -2.33 31.09 -18.85
N PRO A 640 -2.60 31.77 -19.98
CA PRO A 640 -3.38 31.22 -21.09
C PRO A 640 -2.71 30.02 -21.79
N ASP A 641 -1.39 29.94 -21.73
CA ASP A 641 -0.60 28.86 -22.35
C ASP A 641 -0.52 27.59 -21.47
N PHE A 642 -1.07 27.62 -20.25
CA PHE A 642 -1.04 26.47 -19.35
C PHE A 642 -2.21 25.51 -19.64
N ASP A 643 -1.89 24.29 -20.04
CA ASP A 643 -2.84 23.20 -20.25
C ASP A 643 -2.43 21.90 -19.54
N ASP A 644 -3.29 20.87 -19.60
CA ASP A 644 -3.01 19.58 -18.97
C ASP A 644 -1.82 18.84 -19.60
N ALA A 645 -1.57 19.06 -20.89
CA ALA A 645 -0.47 18.41 -21.60
C ALA A 645 0.89 19.02 -21.19
N LEU A 646 0.95 20.34 -20.97
CA LEU A 646 2.09 21.02 -20.38
C LEU A 646 2.32 20.55 -18.95
N ARG A 647 1.25 20.46 -18.14
CA ARG A 647 1.32 19.93 -16.77
C ARG A 647 1.96 18.54 -16.72
N LYS A 648 1.49 17.62 -17.57
CA LYS A 648 2.07 16.28 -17.71
C LYS A 648 3.53 16.33 -18.14
N SER A 649 3.88 17.25 -19.04
CA SER A 649 5.26 17.41 -19.50
C SER A 649 6.20 17.88 -18.39
N MET A 650 5.75 18.82 -17.56
CA MET A 650 6.50 19.31 -16.38
C MET A 650 6.73 18.20 -15.34
N ALA A 651 5.72 17.40 -15.04
CA ALA A 651 5.86 16.27 -14.12
C ALA A 651 6.87 15.25 -14.69
N ARG A 652 6.73 14.91 -15.97
CA ARG A 652 7.58 13.93 -16.64
C ARG A 652 9.05 14.36 -16.70
N GLU A 653 9.34 15.64 -16.92
CA GLU A 653 10.71 16.18 -16.82
C GLU A 653 11.36 15.81 -15.48
N THR A 654 10.65 16.04 -14.39
CA THR A 654 11.16 15.84 -13.04
C THR A 654 11.38 14.36 -12.74
N GLU A 655 10.45 13.52 -13.20
CA GLU A 655 10.57 12.08 -13.10
C GLU A 655 11.76 11.53 -13.91
N LEU A 656 12.01 12.08 -15.10
CA LEU A 656 13.12 11.67 -15.96
C LEU A 656 14.47 12.11 -15.40
N LEU A 657 14.57 13.32 -14.84
CA LEU A 657 15.79 13.74 -14.13
C LEU A 657 16.11 12.76 -12.99
N PHE A 658 15.11 12.42 -12.17
CA PHE A 658 15.29 11.44 -11.10
C PHE A 658 15.70 10.07 -11.64
N ALA A 659 14.99 9.55 -12.64
CA ALA A 659 15.30 8.24 -13.24
C ALA A 659 16.73 8.21 -13.81
N SER A 660 17.19 9.30 -14.44
CA SER A 660 18.55 9.40 -14.97
C SER A 660 19.61 9.36 -13.88
N ILE A 661 19.40 10.08 -12.76
CA ILE A 661 20.31 10.08 -11.61
C ILE A 661 20.42 8.68 -11.00
N VAL A 662 19.31 7.95 -10.92
CA VAL A 662 19.26 6.57 -10.42
C VAL A 662 19.99 5.60 -11.36
N GLN A 663 19.61 5.57 -12.64
CA GLN A 663 20.09 4.56 -13.59
C GLN A 663 21.56 4.78 -13.99
N GLU A 664 21.99 6.04 -14.11
CA GLU A 664 23.39 6.40 -14.38
C GLU A 664 24.25 6.46 -13.10
N ASP A 665 23.66 6.17 -11.93
CA ASP A 665 24.30 6.22 -10.61
C ASP A 665 25.06 7.54 -10.36
N ARG A 666 24.38 8.66 -10.67
CA ARG A 666 24.92 10.02 -10.55
C ARG A 666 24.96 10.44 -9.08
N SER A 667 25.64 11.55 -8.83
CA SER A 667 25.59 12.15 -7.50
C SER A 667 24.19 12.67 -7.20
N ILE A 668 23.68 12.42 -6.00
CA ILE A 668 22.40 13.01 -5.55
C ILE A 668 22.48 14.54 -5.47
N GLU A 669 23.67 15.13 -5.42
CA GLU A 669 23.86 16.59 -5.52
C GLU A 669 23.33 17.15 -6.85
N GLU A 670 23.24 16.34 -7.90
CA GLU A 670 22.67 16.75 -9.20
C GLU A 670 21.17 17.10 -9.08
N PHE A 671 20.45 16.64 -8.05
CA PHE A 671 19.09 17.14 -7.80
C PHE A 671 19.06 18.66 -7.57
N LEU A 672 20.12 19.26 -7.02
CA LEU A 672 20.24 20.70 -6.82
C LEU A 672 21.08 21.41 -7.90
N SER A 673 21.86 20.65 -8.66
CA SER A 673 22.95 21.18 -9.48
C SER A 673 22.98 20.76 -10.94
N ALA A 674 22.09 19.87 -11.38
CA ALA A 674 22.04 19.43 -12.76
C ALA A 674 21.99 20.63 -13.72
N ASP A 675 22.91 20.64 -14.67
CA ASP A 675 23.03 21.59 -15.77
C ASP A 675 22.44 21.03 -17.07
N TYR A 676 21.58 20.01 -16.93
CA TYR A 676 20.80 19.39 -17.98
C TYR A 676 19.39 19.09 -17.48
N SER A 677 18.46 18.90 -18.40
CA SER A 677 17.12 18.40 -18.11
C SER A 677 16.57 17.57 -19.27
N PHE A 678 15.36 17.04 -19.13
CA PHE A 678 14.65 16.27 -20.14
C PHE A 678 13.40 17.03 -20.57
N VAL A 679 13.34 17.43 -21.83
CA VAL A 679 12.23 18.23 -22.35
C VAL A 679 11.74 17.67 -23.68
N ASN A 680 10.43 17.76 -23.92
CA ASN A 680 9.82 17.64 -25.24
C ASN A 680 9.62 19.04 -25.85
N GLU A 681 9.08 19.14 -27.08
CA GLU A 681 8.91 20.44 -27.75
C GLU A 681 8.05 21.42 -26.94
N ARG A 682 6.95 20.93 -26.35
CA ARG A 682 6.03 21.77 -25.57
C ARG A 682 6.73 22.41 -24.38
N LEU A 683 7.46 21.61 -23.59
CA LEU A 683 8.18 22.11 -22.42
C LEU A 683 9.39 22.97 -22.82
N ALA A 684 10.09 22.61 -23.90
CA ALA A 684 11.17 23.42 -24.45
C ALA A 684 10.69 24.83 -24.81
N ARG A 685 9.53 24.95 -25.48
CA ARG A 685 8.90 26.24 -25.80
C ARG A 685 8.55 27.03 -24.53
N HIS A 686 7.99 26.36 -23.52
CA HIS A 686 7.68 26.98 -22.22
C HIS A 686 8.92 27.52 -21.51
N TYR A 687 10.08 26.88 -21.75
CA TYR A 687 11.36 27.30 -21.17
C TYR A 687 12.16 28.27 -22.04
N GLY A 688 11.72 28.55 -23.27
CA GLY A 688 12.49 29.33 -24.24
C GLY A 688 13.71 28.59 -24.81
N LEU A 689 13.72 27.26 -24.74
CA LEU A 689 14.76 26.42 -25.34
C LEU A 689 14.49 26.20 -26.83
N THR A 690 15.54 26.16 -27.64
CA THR A 690 15.46 25.94 -29.08
C THR A 690 16.06 24.58 -29.47
N GLY A 691 15.68 24.04 -30.63
CA GLY A 691 16.28 22.80 -31.17
C GLY A 691 15.64 21.48 -30.71
N VAL A 692 14.49 21.51 -30.03
CA VAL A 692 13.72 20.32 -29.64
C VAL A 692 12.40 20.27 -30.42
N GLN A 693 12.05 19.11 -30.96
CA GLN A 693 10.85 18.90 -31.78
C GLN A 693 10.15 17.58 -31.39
N GLY A 694 8.82 17.55 -31.47
CA GLY A 694 8.03 16.37 -31.17
C GLY A 694 7.70 16.16 -29.69
N GLU A 695 6.99 15.07 -29.41
CA GLU A 695 6.47 14.73 -28.08
C GLU A 695 7.47 13.95 -27.21
N ASP A 696 8.52 13.39 -27.82
CA ASP A 696 9.55 12.62 -27.11
C ASP A 696 10.44 13.52 -26.26
N PHE A 697 10.80 13.02 -25.08
CA PHE A 697 11.69 13.72 -24.17
C PHE A 697 13.15 13.48 -24.55
N VAL A 698 13.89 14.55 -24.74
CA VAL A 698 15.33 14.51 -25.03
C VAL A 698 16.12 15.21 -23.93
N ARG A 699 17.32 14.69 -23.63
CA ARG A 699 18.24 15.33 -22.69
C ARG A 699 18.83 16.57 -23.35
N VAL A 700 18.69 17.73 -22.72
CA VAL A 700 19.20 19.02 -23.19
C VAL A 700 20.12 19.64 -22.15
N SER A 701 21.09 20.43 -22.59
CA SER A 701 21.89 21.27 -21.68
C SER A 701 21.08 22.50 -21.26
N LEU A 702 21.19 22.87 -19.99
CA LEU A 702 20.67 24.11 -19.40
C LEU A 702 21.75 25.19 -19.28
N ALA A 703 22.97 24.94 -19.78
CA ALA A 703 24.05 25.92 -19.75
C ALA A 703 23.64 27.23 -20.47
N GLY A 704 23.91 28.37 -19.83
CA GLY A 704 23.50 29.68 -20.34
C GLY A 704 22.04 30.04 -20.07
N THR A 705 21.27 29.17 -19.41
CA THR A 705 19.92 29.47 -18.93
C THR A 705 19.93 29.79 -17.43
N GLN A 706 18.79 30.27 -16.92
CA GLN A 706 18.59 30.51 -15.48
C GLN A 706 18.11 29.26 -14.72
N ARG A 707 18.05 28.09 -15.39
CA ARG A 707 17.54 26.84 -14.83
C ARG A 707 18.68 25.92 -14.45
N THR A 708 18.53 25.25 -13.32
CA THR A 708 19.43 24.20 -12.82
C THR A 708 18.76 23.42 -11.70
N GLY A 709 18.90 22.09 -11.72
CA GLY A 709 18.30 21.19 -10.74
C GLY A 709 16.77 21.31 -10.60
N VAL A 710 16.23 20.49 -9.70
CA VAL A 710 14.77 20.31 -9.53
C VAL A 710 14.07 21.56 -9.00
N LEU A 711 14.78 22.42 -8.27
CA LEU A 711 14.24 23.67 -7.70
C LEU A 711 13.79 24.68 -8.75
N THR A 712 14.28 24.54 -9.99
CA THR A 712 13.92 25.42 -11.12
C THR A 712 13.00 24.74 -12.14
N HIS A 713 12.55 23.51 -11.88
CA HIS A 713 11.57 22.84 -12.72
C HIS A 713 10.20 23.50 -12.55
N ALA A 714 9.48 23.68 -13.66
CA ALA A 714 8.17 24.31 -13.64
C ALA A 714 7.12 23.48 -12.89
N SER A 715 7.29 22.16 -12.77
CA SER A 715 6.44 21.31 -11.91
C SER A 715 6.44 21.80 -10.46
N ILE A 716 7.62 22.03 -9.88
CA ILE A 716 7.80 22.49 -8.50
C ILE A 716 7.35 23.93 -8.35
N LEU A 717 7.75 24.80 -9.27
CA LEU A 717 7.40 26.23 -9.24
C LEU A 717 5.88 26.45 -9.36
N THR A 718 5.19 25.61 -10.13
CA THR A 718 3.72 25.63 -10.26
C THR A 718 3.04 25.07 -9.02
N LEU A 719 3.50 23.91 -8.54
CA LEU A 719 2.99 23.24 -7.33
C LEU A 719 3.00 24.16 -6.10
N THR A 720 4.03 25.00 -6.01
CA THR A 720 4.27 25.89 -4.87
C THR A 720 3.71 27.30 -5.07
N SER A 721 2.82 27.50 -6.04
CA SER A 721 2.19 28.80 -6.35
C SER A 721 0.68 28.81 -6.05
N ASN A 722 0.05 29.99 -6.19
CA ASN A 722 -1.40 30.18 -6.16
C ASN A 722 -1.94 30.26 -7.60
N PRO A 723 -3.23 30.02 -7.85
CA PRO A 723 -3.83 30.06 -9.18
C PRO A 723 -3.46 31.28 -10.02
N GLY A 724 -3.45 32.48 -9.44
CA GLY A 724 -3.18 33.73 -10.18
C GLY A 724 -1.79 34.34 -9.95
N ARG A 725 -0.93 33.76 -9.11
CA ARG A 725 0.34 34.39 -8.69
C ARG A 725 1.31 33.41 -8.02
N THR A 726 2.57 33.81 -7.91
CA THR A 726 3.57 33.11 -7.09
C THR A 726 3.24 33.17 -5.59
N SER A 727 3.85 32.27 -4.80
CA SER A 727 3.70 32.24 -3.34
C SER A 727 5.04 31.97 -2.65
N PRO A 728 5.76 33.03 -2.20
CA PRO A 728 7.02 32.88 -1.47
C PRO A 728 6.89 31.99 -0.23
N VAL A 729 5.77 32.08 0.49
CA VAL A 729 5.50 31.28 1.69
C VAL A 729 5.44 29.79 1.36
N LYS A 730 4.67 29.41 0.32
CA LYS A 730 4.54 28.00 -0.09
C LYS A 730 5.85 27.46 -0.65
N ARG A 731 6.56 28.24 -1.47
CA ARG A 731 7.89 27.89 -2.01
C ARG A 731 8.90 27.67 -0.90
N GLY A 732 9.04 28.63 0.01
CA GLY A 732 9.96 28.54 1.14
C GLY A 732 9.64 27.37 2.06
N LYS A 733 8.35 27.17 2.38
CA LYS A 733 7.88 26.03 3.16
C LYS A 733 8.27 24.70 2.51
N TRP A 734 8.00 24.54 1.22
CA TRP A 734 8.33 23.32 0.48
C TRP A 734 9.84 23.07 0.44
N ILE A 735 10.68 24.11 0.26
CA ILE A 735 12.14 23.95 0.31
C ILE A 735 12.58 23.46 1.70
N LEU A 736 12.07 24.05 2.79
CA LEU A 736 12.41 23.62 4.14
C LEU A 736 12.01 22.16 4.38
N GLU A 737 10.75 21.80 4.09
CA GLU A 737 10.19 20.49 4.42
C GLU A 737 10.74 19.37 3.52
N ASN A 738 10.83 19.62 2.21
CA ASN A 738 11.13 18.59 1.23
C ASN A 738 12.63 18.51 0.92
N ILE A 739 13.37 19.62 0.97
CA ILE A 739 14.78 19.68 0.56
C ILE A 739 15.71 19.72 1.77
N LEU A 740 15.32 20.35 2.87
CA LEU A 740 16.18 20.52 4.05
C LEU A 740 15.74 19.69 5.27
N ALA A 741 14.59 19.00 5.18
CA ALA A 741 13.95 18.27 6.30
C ALA A 741 13.75 19.13 7.56
N GLU A 742 13.54 20.43 7.36
CA GLU A 742 13.20 21.38 8.41
C GLU A 742 11.68 21.56 8.45
N VAL A 743 11.07 21.36 9.62
CA VAL A 743 9.63 21.60 9.78
C VAL A 743 9.42 23.06 10.18
N PRO A 744 8.78 23.88 9.33
CA PRO A 744 8.48 25.26 9.68
C PRO A 744 7.43 25.30 10.81
N PRO A 745 7.45 26.33 11.66
CA PRO A 745 6.43 26.53 12.67
C PRO A 745 5.03 26.66 12.02
N PRO A 746 3.96 26.14 12.67
CA PRO A 746 2.61 26.30 12.16
C PRO A 746 2.23 27.79 12.10
N ALA A 747 1.37 28.15 11.15
CA ALA A 747 0.86 29.51 11.05
C ALA A 747 0.05 29.87 12.33
N PRO A 748 0.14 31.11 12.82
CA PRO A 748 -0.69 31.57 13.92
C PRO A 748 -2.19 31.42 13.61
N ALA A 749 -2.99 31.06 14.62
CA ALA A 749 -4.43 30.90 14.45
C ALA A 749 -5.10 32.25 14.13
N GLY A 750 -6.02 32.27 13.16
CA GLY A 750 -6.85 33.44 12.85
C GLY A 750 -6.22 34.48 11.91
N VAL A 751 -5.06 34.21 11.31
CA VAL A 751 -4.47 35.10 10.29
C VAL A 751 -5.14 34.82 8.93
N PRO A 752 -5.85 35.80 8.32
CA PRO A 752 -6.47 35.63 7.01
C PRO A 752 -5.42 35.47 5.91
N ALA A 753 -5.78 34.81 4.80
CA ALA A 753 -4.88 34.70 3.65
C ALA A 753 -4.51 36.10 3.13
N LEU A 754 -3.34 36.26 2.49
CA LEU A 754 -2.90 37.56 1.94
C LEU A 754 -3.93 38.19 0.98
N GLU A 755 -4.77 37.35 0.33
CA GLU A 755 -5.90 37.78 -0.51
C GLU A 755 -7.09 38.35 0.29
N GLU A 756 -7.34 37.80 1.48
CA GLU A 756 -8.44 38.17 2.38
C GLU A 756 -8.06 39.33 3.32
N ALA A 757 -6.76 39.56 3.54
CA ALA A 757 -6.22 40.61 4.42
C ALA A 757 -6.44 42.05 3.91
N GLY A 758 -7.21 42.25 2.84
CA GLY A 758 -7.83 43.55 2.46
C GLY A 758 -6.87 44.72 2.22
N SER A 759 -5.56 44.49 2.09
CA SER A 759 -4.52 45.54 2.14
C SER A 759 -3.58 45.55 0.93
N ALA A 760 -3.84 44.75 -0.10
CA ALA A 760 -3.12 44.84 -1.36
C ALA A 760 -3.59 46.09 -2.12
N ALA A 761 -2.88 47.21 -1.99
CA ALA A 761 -3.06 48.33 -2.89
C ALA A 761 -2.83 47.84 -4.33
N GLU A 762 -3.77 48.13 -5.23
CA GLU A 762 -3.60 47.87 -6.67
C GLU A 762 -2.26 48.45 -7.14
N GLY A 763 -1.52 47.69 -7.95
CA GLY A 763 -0.20 48.10 -8.47
C GLY A 763 1.02 47.82 -7.57
N MET A 764 0.84 47.20 -6.39
CA MET A 764 1.99 46.66 -5.62
C MET A 764 2.51 45.35 -6.21
N SER A 765 3.83 45.22 -6.25
CA SER A 765 4.51 43.94 -6.47
C SER A 765 4.27 42.98 -5.29
N LEU A 766 4.48 41.69 -5.52
CA LEU A 766 4.39 40.67 -4.48
C LEU A 766 5.41 40.93 -3.37
N ARG A 767 6.61 41.41 -3.71
CA ARG A 767 7.63 41.80 -2.74
C ARG A 767 7.09 42.82 -1.74
N GLU A 768 6.52 43.91 -2.26
CA GLU A 768 5.94 44.98 -1.43
C GLU A 768 4.75 44.47 -0.59
N LYS A 769 3.92 43.58 -1.15
CA LYS A 769 2.80 42.96 -0.41
C LYS A 769 3.30 42.11 0.77
N MET A 770 4.36 41.33 0.57
CA MET A 770 4.96 40.52 1.63
C MET A 770 5.62 41.39 2.70
N GLU A 771 6.32 42.47 2.31
CA GLU A 771 6.90 43.43 3.26
C GLU A 771 5.84 44.13 4.10
N LEU A 772 4.69 44.49 3.50
CA LEU A 772 3.55 45.04 4.21
C LEU A 772 3.00 44.03 5.23
N HIS A 773 2.83 42.77 4.82
CA HIS A 773 2.34 41.69 5.69
C HIS A 773 3.26 41.42 6.88
N ARG A 774 4.59 41.48 6.66
CA ARG A 774 5.62 41.28 7.68
C ARG A 774 5.76 42.41 8.69
N ARG A 775 5.03 43.53 8.55
CA ARG A 775 5.04 44.60 9.57
C ARG A 775 4.42 44.16 10.89
N ASP A 776 3.56 43.14 10.85
CA ASP A 776 3.09 42.48 12.06
C ASP A 776 4.21 41.63 12.68
N ALA A 777 4.58 41.93 13.92
CA ALA A 777 5.63 41.24 14.64
C ALA A 777 5.37 39.74 14.80
N ALA A 778 4.10 39.31 14.93
CA ALA A 778 3.72 37.91 15.04
C ALA A 778 3.94 37.16 13.71
N CYS A 779 3.72 37.83 12.58
CA CYS A 779 3.95 37.24 11.25
C CYS A 779 5.44 37.23 10.88
N ALA A 780 6.19 38.26 11.29
CA ALA A 780 7.60 38.42 10.92
C ALA A 780 8.51 37.25 11.36
N VAL A 781 8.19 36.59 12.48
CA VAL A 781 9.00 35.50 13.07
C VAL A 781 9.16 34.33 12.08
N CYS A 782 8.06 33.83 11.54
CA CYS A 782 8.07 32.70 10.60
C CYS A 782 8.52 33.14 9.20
N HIS A 783 8.06 34.32 8.76
CA HIS A 783 8.35 34.84 7.44
C HIS A 783 9.83 35.23 7.24
N ARG A 784 10.59 35.48 8.31
CA ARG A 784 12.05 35.67 8.23
C ARG A 784 12.78 34.41 7.73
N ILE A 785 12.19 33.22 7.92
CA ILE A 785 12.76 31.94 7.50
C ILE A 785 12.23 31.57 6.11
N LEU A 786 10.91 31.68 5.92
CA LEU A 786 10.20 31.21 4.73
C LEU A 786 10.38 32.13 3.52
N ASP A 787 10.14 33.43 3.71
CA ASP A 787 10.03 34.35 2.59
C ASP A 787 11.31 34.50 1.80
N PRO A 788 12.52 34.62 2.40
CA PRO A 788 13.75 34.71 1.61
C PRO A 788 13.90 33.53 0.64
N LEU A 789 13.67 32.30 1.10
CA LEU A 789 13.77 31.11 0.25
C LEU A 789 12.79 31.15 -0.93
N GLY A 790 11.56 31.62 -0.71
CA GLY A 790 10.58 31.74 -1.78
C GLY A 790 10.79 32.93 -2.71
N LEU A 791 11.14 34.10 -2.14
CA LEU A 791 11.40 35.35 -2.86
C LEU A 791 12.59 35.21 -3.80
N GLY A 792 13.59 34.40 -3.43
CA GLY A 792 14.72 34.08 -4.28
C GLY A 792 14.37 33.46 -5.63
N PHE A 793 13.16 32.90 -5.79
CA PHE A 793 12.66 32.36 -7.05
C PHE A 793 11.62 33.25 -7.73
N GLU A 794 11.44 34.52 -7.33
CA GLU A 794 10.40 35.38 -7.90
C GLU A 794 10.59 35.74 -9.37
N ASN A 795 11.80 35.57 -9.91
CA ASN A 795 12.01 35.61 -11.36
C ASN A 795 11.33 34.45 -12.10
N PHE A 796 10.78 33.46 -11.40
CA PHE A 796 9.91 32.44 -11.99
C PHE A 796 8.45 32.71 -11.62
N ASP A 797 7.59 32.87 -12.63
CA ASP A 797 6.15 33.10 -12.49
C ASP A 797 5.41 31.88 -11.88
N GLY A 798 4.08 32.01 -11.72
CA GLY A 798 3.27 30.96 -11.08
C GLY A 798 3.18 29.65 -11.86
N VAL A 799 3.63 29.61 -13.13
CA VAL A 799 3.75 28.39 -13.94
C VAL A 799 5.22 28.09 -14.31
N GLY A 800 6.16 28.73 -13.63
CA GLY A 800 7.59 28.49 -13.75
C GLY A 800 8.28 29.09 -14.97
N ARG A 801 7.67 30.07 -15.68
CA ARG A 801 8.35 30.84 -16.74
C ARG A 801 9.21 31.94 -16.15
N TRP A 802 10.27 32.32 -16.85
CA TRP A 802 11.08 33.46 -16.44
C TRP A 802 10.32 34.78 -16.62
N ARG A 803 10.51 35.73 -15.71
CA ARG A 803 9.99 37.10 -15.77
C ARG A 803 10.98 38.09 -15.16
N ASP A 804 11.05 39.28 -15.76
CA ASP A 804 11.86 40.39 -15.25
C ASP A 804 11.02 41.42 -14.48
N GLU A 805 9.70 41.41 -14.68
CA GLU A 805 8.77 42.35 -14.04
C GLU A 805 7.61 41.66 -13.28
N ASP A 806 7.15 42.34 -12.23
CA ASP A 806 5.97 42.05 -11.43
C ASP A 806 5.13 43.32 -11.26
N ALA A 807 3.86 43.28 -11.69
CA ALA A 807 2.98 44.45 -11.65
C ALA A 807 3.62 45.73 -12.27
N GLY A 808 4.40 45.58 -13.35
CA GLY A 808 5.09 46.67 -14.04
C GLY A 808 6.32 47.23 -13.31
N LYS A 809 6.85 46.50 -12.32
CA LYS A 809 8.07 46.83 -11.58
C LYS A 809 9.10 45.73 -11.77
N VAL A 810 10.39 46.08 -11.81
CA VAL A 810 11.47 45.09 -11.85
C VAL A 810 11.37 44.14 -10.65
N VAL A 811 11.50 42.84 -10.88
CA VAL A 811 11.47 41.82 -9.83
C VAL A 811 12.66 41.97 -8.90
N ASP A 812 12.40 42.10 -7.60
CA ASP A 812 13.40 41.99 -6.54
C ASP A 812 13.36 40.59 -5.91
N ALA A 813 14.26 39.72 -6.37
CA ALA A 813 14.45 38.37 -5.84
C ALA A 813 15.57 38.28 -4.79
N SER A 814 16.02 39.41 -4.23
CA SER A 814 17.06 39.42 -3.21
C SER A 814 16.54 39.00 -1.83
N GLY A 815 17.41 38.45 -0.99
CA GLY A 815 17.05 38.07 0.37
C GLY A 815 18.24 37.79 1.28
N GLU A 816 17.93 37.64 2.56
CA GLU A 816 18.89 37.28 3.62
C GLU A 816 18.34 36.07 4.40
N LEU A 817 19.11 35.00 4.46
CA LEU A 817 18.74 33.78 5.19
C LEU A 817 19.06 33.91 6.69
N PRO A 818 18.41 33.11 7.55
CA PRO A 818 18.88 32.90 8.92
C PRO A 818 20.36 32.47 8.91
N GLY A 819 21.20 33.27 9.58
CA GLY A 819 22.66 33.12 9.59
C GLY A 819 23.43 34.23 8.86
N GLY A 820 22.74 35.11 8.11
CA GLY A 820 23.33 36.31 7.51
C GLY A 820 23.78 36.18 6.06
N ASP A 821 23.62 35.00 5.44
CA ASP A 821 23.91 34.81 4.02
C ASP A 821 22.92 35.61 3.16
N ARG A 822 23.45 36.37 2.20
CA ARG A 822 22.69 37.23 1.29
C ARG A 822 22.79 36.75 -0.15
N PHE A 823 21.73 36.95 -0.92
CA PHE A 823 21.66 36.64 -2.34
C PHE A 823 20.83 37.69 -3.09
N ALA A 824 21.10 37.85 -4.38
CA ALA A 824 20.39 38.78 -5.28
C ALA A 824 19.34 38.11 -6.18
N GLY A 825 19.33 36.77 -6.26
CA GLY A 825 18.39 36.03 -7.09
C GLY A 825 18.58 34.52 -7.03
N PRO A 826 17.92 33.76 -7.93
CA PRO A 826 17.82 32.30 -7.81
C PRO A 826 19.16 31.60 -7.94
N GLY A 827 20.05 32.05 -8.83
CA GLY A 827 21.37 31.45 -9.02
C GLY A 827 22.25 31.52 -7.76
N GLU A 828 22.29 32.68 -7.10
CA GLU A 828 23.05 32.87 -5.86
C GLU A 828 22.43 32.10 -4.69
N LEU A 829 21.09 32.09 -4.58
CA LEU A 829 20.39 31.29 -3.57
C LEU A 829 20.70 29.79 -3.73
N LEU A 830 20.67 29.28 -4.97
CA LEU A 830 21.04 27.89 -5.26
C LEU A 830 22.51 27.62 -4.93
N GLY A 831 23.40 28.59 -5.15
CA GLY A 831 24.80 28.53 -4.69
C GLY A 831 24.91 28.35 -3.18
N ILE A 832 24.13 29.10 -2.39
CA ILE A 832 24.08 28.97 -0.93
C ILE A 832 23.55 27.59 -0.52
N LEU A 833 22.45 27.13 -1.12
CA LEU A 833 21.86 25.82 -0.82
C LEU A 833 22.83 24.66 -1.15
N ARG A 834 23.58 24.77 -2.25
CA ARG A 834 24.67 23.82 -2.59
C ARG A 834 25.81 23.86 -1.57
N GLY A 835 26.16 25.04 -1.07
CA GLY A 835 27.12 25.18 0.03
C GLY A 835 26.67 24.48 1.31
N ARG A 836 25.34 24.32 1.51
CA ARG A 836 24.71 23.64 2.64
C ARG A 836 24.22 22.22 2.31
N LYS A 837 24.77 21.58 1.28
CA LYS A 837 24.32 20.28 0.74
C LYS A 837 24.24 19.13 1.74
N ASP A 838 25.01 19.15 2.82
CA ASP A 838 24.94 18.11 3.86
C ASP A 838 23.54 18.01 4.49
N ARG A 839 22.82 19.13 4.60
CA ARG A 839 21.41 19.13 5.05
C ARG A 839 20.49 18.49 4.02
N PHE A 840 20.73 18.74 2.74
CA PHE A 840 19.99 18.06 1.67
C PHE A 840 20.26 16.56 1.65
N PHE A 841 21.51 16.13 1.83
CA PHE A 841 21.86 14.71 1.89
C PHE A 841 21.18 14.03 3.08
N GLN A 842 21.15 14.68 4.24
CA GLN A 842 20.42 14.20 5.41
C GLN A 842 18.92 14.04 5.09
N ALA A 843 18.28 15.10 4.60
CA ALA A 843 16.86 15.10 4.27
C ALA A 843 16.49 14.00 3.25
N PHE A 844 17.29 13.88 2.19
CA PHE A 844 17.12 12.84 1.17
C PHE A 844 17.24 11.43 1.77
N THR A 845 18.27 11.21 2.60
CA THR A 845 18.52 9.91 3.26
C THR A 845 17.38 9.55 4.21
N GLU A 846 16.88 10.51 5.00
CA GLU A 846 15.74 10.30 5.89
C GLU A 846 14.47 9.92 5.11
N LYS A 847 14.13 10.67 4.06
CA LYS A 847 12.96 10.37 3.22
C LYS A 847 13.08 9.01 2.54
N MET A 848 14.27 8.66 2.04
CA MET A 848 14.51 7.35 1.42
C MET A 848 14.41 6.21 2.45
N LEU A 849 14.92 6.42 3.66
CA LEU A 849 14.81 5.45 4.74
C LEU A 849 13.34 5.22 5.12
N VAL A 850 12.54 6.27 5.32
CA VAL A 850 11.08 6.18 5.57
C VAL A 850 10.41 5.33 4.50
N TYR A 851 10.63 5.67 3.22
CA TYR A 851 10.01 4.96 2.11
C TYR A 851 10.44 3.49 2.04
N SER A 852 11.72 3.20 2.27
CA SER A 852 12.26 1.83 2.24
C SER A 852 11.67 0.95 3.36
N LEU A 853 11.55 1.50 4.57
CA LEU A 853 11.09 0.77 5.76
C LEU A 853 9.56 0.69 5.84
N GLY A 854 8.84 1.62 5.20
CA GLY A 854 7.38 1.71 5.26
C GLY A 854 6.84 2.16 6.61
N ARG A 855 7.62 2.95 7.35
CA ARG A 855 7.27 3.51 8.67
C ARG A 855 7.97 4.86 8.86
N GLY A 856 7.45 5.66 9.79
CA GLY A 856 8.14 6.87 10.24
C GLY A 856 9.48 6.56 10.89
N LEU A 857 10.38 7.54 10.86
CA LEU A 857 11.62 7.46 11.62
C LEU A 857 11.33 7.75 13.09
N GLU A 858 12.00 6.97 13.93
CA GLU A 858 12.04 7.18 15.36
C GLU A 858 13.47 7.60 15.74
N TYR A 859 13.65 8.05 16.99
CA TYR A 859 14.92 8.60 17.46
C TYR A 859 16.13 7.71 17.10
N TYR A 860 16.02 6.39 17.27
CA TYR A 860 17.09 5.41 17.04
C TYR A 860 17.49 5.26 15.56
N ASP A 861 16.64 5.65 14.61
CA ASP A 861 16.96 5.58 13.18
C ASP A 861 18.02 6.61 12.77
N ARG A 862 18.26 7.64 13.60
CA ARG A 862 19.35 8.61 13.40
C ARG A 862 20.69 7.93 13.18
N CYS A 863 20.94 6.83 13.90
CA CYS A 863 22.19 6.08 13.76
C CYS A 863 22.37 5.45 12.38
N THR A 864 21.28 4.99 11.78
CA THR A 864 21.26 4.48 10.40
C THR A 864 21.51 5.63 9.41
N VAL A 865 20.88 6.78 9.62
CA VAL A 865 21.06 7.98 8.79
C VAL A 865 22.51 8.49 8.85
N GLU A 866 23.09 8.65 10.04
CA GLU A 866 24.48 9.10 10.21
C GLU A 866 25.48 8.17 9.54
N GLU A 867 25.27 6.86 9.66
CA GLU A 867 26.12 5.86 9.00
C GLU A 867 25.98 5.95 7.47
N ALA A 868 24.76 6.05 6.96
CA ALA A 868 24.52 6.25 5.53
C ALA A 868 25.16 7.54 5.00
N LEU A 869 25.13 8.64 5.76
CA LEU A 869 25.80 9.89 5.38
C LEU A 869 27.32 9.77 5.38
N ARG A 870 27.91 9.01 6.32
CA ARG A 870 29.36 8.70 6.29
C ARG A 870 29.74 7.93 5.03
N GLN A 871 28.97 6.90 4.69
CA GLN A 871 29.18 6.10 3.48
C GLN A 871 28.96 6.91 2.21
N LEU A 872 27.92 7.74 2.18
CA LEU A 872 27.63 8.63 1.05
C LEU A 872 28.82 9.54 0.73
N LYS A 873 29.40 10.15 1.77
CA LYS A 873 30.55 11.04 1.64
C LYS A 873 31.79 10.31 1.10
N SER A 874 32.06 9.09 1.56
CA SER A 874 33.20 8.30 1.04
C SER A 874 32.94 7.70 -0.34
N GLY A 875 31.69 7.47 -0.71
CA GLY A 875 31.24 6.91 -1.98
C GLY A 875 30.99 7.94 -3.10
N GLY A 876 31.45 9.19 -2.93
CA GLY A 876 31.31 10.23 -3.96
C GLY A 876 29.89 10.75 -4.14
N ASN A 877 29.07 10.70 -3.09
CA ASN A 877 27.69 11.21 -3.06
C ASN A 877 26.74 10.53 -4.07
N ARG A 878 27.03 9.30 -4.50
CA ARG A 878 26.25 8.56 -5.50
C ARG A 878 24.92 8.05 -4.94
N PHE A 879 23.92 7.94 -5.81
CA PHE A 879 22.61 7.42 -5.45
C PHE A 879 22.69 5.99 -4.91
N SER A 880 23.44 5.09 -5.57
CA SER A 880 23.51 3.69 -5.14
C SER A 880 24.06 3.54 -3.73
N VAL A 881 24.95 4.44 -3.28
CA VAL A 881 25.57 4.38 -1.96
C VAL A 881 24.55 4.60 -0.85
N VAL A 882 23.58 5.50 -1.03
CA VAL A 882 22.47 5.67 -0.07
C VAL A 882 21.64 4.39 0.01
N VAL A 883 21.31 3.81 -1.14
CA VAL A 883 20.53 2.56 -1.20
C VAL A 883 21.29 1.41 -0.54
N GLU A 884 22.58 1.24 -0.85
CA GLU A 884 23.44 0.20 -0.30
C GLU A 884 23.57 0.34 1.23
N ALA A 885 23.75 1.57 1.73
CA ALA A 885 23.81 1.84 3.15
C ALA A 885 22.50 1.49 3.86
N ILE A 886 21.36 1.77 3.23
CA ILE A 886 20.04 1.44 3.78
C ILE A 886 19.82 -0.07 3.79
N VAL A 887 20.00 -0.76 2.66
CA VAL A 887 19.65 -2.19 2.55
C VAL A 887 20.57 -3.08 3.37
N THR A 888 21.78 -2.61 3.69
CA THR A 888 22.71 -3.33 4.59
C THR A 888 22.59 -2.94 6.06
N SER A 889 21.70 -2.01 6.40
CA SER A 889 21.50 -1.55 7.78
C SER A 889 20.69 -2.54 8.64
N ASP A 890 20.89 -2.49 9.95
CA ASP A 890 20.07 -3.22 10.92
C ASP A 890 18.58 -2.88 10.78
N ALA A 891 18.23 -1.61 10.50
CA ALA A 891 16.85 -1.19 10.32
C ALA A 891 16.16 -1.93 9.15
N PHE A 892 16.92 -2.23 8.09
CA PHE A 892 16.40 -2.93 6.91
C PHE A 892 16.49 -4.46 7.05
N LEU A 893 17.50 -4.99 7.74
CA LEU A 893 17.75 -6.44 7.85
C LEU A 893 17.16 -7.08 9.10
N ARG A 894 16.68 -6.29 10.06
CA ARG A 894 16.14 -6.77 11.34
C ARG A 894 14.80 -6.11 11.65
N ARG A 895 14.13 -6.65 12.66
CA ARG A 895 12.84 -6.18 13.15
C ARG A 895 12.80 -6.28 14.67
N ALA A 896 12.43 -5.19 15.33
CA ALA A 896 12.24 -5.14 16.77
C ALA A 896 10.89 -5.73 17.18
N GLY A 897 10.84 -6.25 18.41
CA GLY A 897 9.62 -6.77 19.01
C GLY A 897 8.62 -5.66 19.30
N ARG A 898 7.40 -6.06 19.69
CA ARG A 898 6.52 -5.11 20.37
C ARG A 898 7.22 -4.72 21.66
N ARG A 899 7.72 -3.50 21.75
CA ARG A 899 7.89 -2.89 23.07
C ARG A 899 6.49 -2.82 23.66
N GLU A 900 6.21 -3.66 24.66
CA GLU A 900 5.31 -3.19 25.70
C GLU A 900 5.97 -1.90 26.18
N LEU A 901 5.44 -0.76 25.72
CA LEU A 901 5.53 0.44 26.54
C LEU A 901 5.05 -0.06 27.88
N SER A 902 5.96 -0.19 28.84
CA SER A 902 5.59 -0.47 30.20
C SER A 902 4.58 0.62 30.51
N SER A 903 3.31 0.23 30.56
CA SER A 903 2.35 0.93 31.36
C SER A 903 2.98 0.85 32.74
N GLY A 904 3.77 1.86 33.10
CA GLY A 904 3.97 2.19 34.50
C GLY A 904 2.58 2.10 35.08
N SER A 905 2.42 1.23 36.08
CA SER A 905 1.19 0.94 36.79
C SER A 905 0.37 2.21 37.00
N GLY A 906 -0.50 2.46 36.03
CA GLY A 906 -1.08 3.75 35.74
C GLY A 906 -2.15 3.44 34.71
N SER A 907 -3.30 3.05 35.25
CA SER A 907 -4.50 2.64 34.53
C SER A 907 -4.63 3.36 33.18
N GLY A 908 -4.52 2.58 32.10
CA GLY A 908 -4.64 3.04 30.73
C GLY A 908 -5.89 3.89 30.52
N GLY A 909 -5.73 4.96 29.76
CA GLY A 909 -6.78 5.93 29.49
C GLY A 909 -6.68 6.50 28.10
#